data_AF-A0A8J4S7H3-F1
#
_entry.id   AF-A0A8J4S7H3-F1
#
_cell.length_a   1.000
_cell.length_b   1.000
_cell.length_c   1.000
_cell.angle_alpha   90.00
_cell.angle_beta   90.00
_cell.angle_gamma   90.00
#
_symmetry.space_group_name_H-M   'P 1'
#
loop_
_entity.id
_entity.type
_entity.pdbx_description
1 polymer ?
#
loop_
_entity_poly.entity_id
_entity_poly.type
_entity_poly.pdbx_seq_one_letter_code
_entity_poly.pdbx_strand_id
1 'polypeptide(L)'
;MEMRYDKEIDDLFARFQKGVALIKGDPSLFRGKLYMSVKDVNPNDQKGVLDEFVTKVQKLVGANKESNFLLDLYSGQLDINCSPPLGTIGYYQSLMHAQNFVENSLGGDKDMGFRSGKAFLNCIRLVLAKITILDWTSLDEGTKQFQLSEICSQLPGVIRTGCIVPQEYVTKEGVIASYLKEDILSGSNGKVLDVDVQTMCTEYPAMAEKWGVLNAHVNFDKLSDWTIDFGFDCCSTSDETVAHVHNAMKMLLQRFLDMNESVRVHMCGNGHECQGMCDEKGICRVDVFLKQSSKTFTGARGSFQFTFQEMNGSRKKCSMLLPPGQQTHQGAHTCIHVSDGDQVGEIIHYCEVRCPCCSYFCKKKHGHFGSHTTSHGNMRNTYFLSDAEEIDVEERKYKTGERGIAEMCNVYCSKMGREHVHYVNCDQRSTAKCVYSGSTTDQRRHCIRALDPKPEKEVDEILHEQFWKTLGWEDPCTSKLELELFGKCGYKCDAPIHDDKPSYCILPAWHTPEPKPSSGFDGFTYVSGHKFECSHVASGGKIHHVFVLDCSGSMRGHPWNDLLAAVREYIYNRIADGGSLDLVSIVTFDSSSKIVYEAQNITTLTKAGIPYRGGGTTFAAGLRAASEVLSRVNFDVYKPAVVFFSDGQPCDPLPGEQLALHIKACYQKYGLLAFAVGFGRINLSILERVAQKMGGAYHQVLTGNELKTTFFSISASLSSRAGLALANPVHERNCVICGQDLASEETVNLKPCDHELHTACLEVLVRNAEQDGECARCPSCRCKISS
;
A
#
# COMPACT_ATOMS: atom_id res chain seq x y z
N MET A 1 42.79 10.53 -33.31
CA MET A 1 42.17 9.23 -33.02
C MET A 1 42.53 8.78 -31.60
N GLU A 2 43.76 9.02 -31.14
CA GLU A 2 44.24 8.82 -29.74
C GLU A 2 43.36 9.48 -28.65
N MET A 3 42.99 10.77 -28.79
CA MET A 3 42.18 11.46 -27.77
C MET A 3 40.78 10.86 -27.51
N ARG A 4 40.25 10.04 -28.42
CA ARG A 4 38.94 9.37 -28.24
C ARG A 4 39.09 8.07 -27.45
N TYR A 5 40.17 7.33 -27.74
CA TYR A 5 40.55 6.11 -27.05
C TYR A 5 40.91 6.38 -25.58
N ASP A 6 41.63 7.48 -25.33
CA ASP A 6 41.98 7.92 -23.97
C ASP A 6 40.75 8.17 -23.10
N LYS A 7 39.77 8.89 -23.64
CA LYS A 7 38.54 9.25 -22.93
C LYS A 7 37.66 8.05 -22.64
N GLU A 8 37.57 7.10 -23.57
CA GLU A 8 36.79 5.88 -23.40
C GLU A 8 37.37 4.97 -22.30
N ILE A 9 38.71 4.90 -22.20
CA ILE A 9 39.40 4.15 -21.14
C ILE A 9 39.21 4.82 -19.77
N ASP A 10 39.35 6.14 -19.71
CA ASP A 10 39.13 6.89 -18.46
C ASP A 10 37.66 6.77 -18.00
N ASP A 11 36.70 6.83 -18.93
CA ASP A 11 35.28 6.62 -18.64
C ASP A 11 35.00 5.18 -18.17
N LEU A 12 35.66 4.17 -18.75
CA LEU A 12 35.53 2.77 -18.34
C LEU A 12 36.01 2.56 -16.89
N PHE A 13 37.20 3.06 -16.56
CA PHE A 13 37.72 2.92 -15.21
C PHE A 13 36.95 3.76 -14.19
N ALA A 14 36.45 4.94 -14.57
CA ALA A 14 35.55 5.72 -13.72
C ALA A 14 34.24 4.99 -13.43
N ARG A 15 33.70 4.20 -14.37
CA ARG A 15 32.53 3.34 -14.14
C ARG A 15 32.84 2.20 -13.20
N PHE A 16 33.98 1.51 -13.37
CA PHE A 16 34.42 0.48 -12.42
C PHE A 16 34.54 1.05 -11.00
N GLN A 17 35.25 2.18 -10.84
CA GLN A 17 35.44 2.80 -9.54
C GLN A 17 34.13 3.26 -8.88
N LYS A 18 33.16 3.78 -9.66
CA LYS A 18 31.82 4.10 -9.14
C LYS A 18 31.04 2.86 -8.72
N GLY A 19 31.18 1.74 -9.44
CA GLY A 19 30.49 0.48 -9.14
C GLY A 19 30.96 -0.19 -7.86
N VAL A 20 32.23 -0.02 -7.47
CA VAL A 20 32.82 -0.63 -6.26
C VAL A 20 32.06 -0.27 -4.99
N ALA A 21 31.65 1.00 -4.85
CA ALA A 21 30.94 1.48 -3.67
C ALA A 21 29.60 0.75 -3.45
N LEU A 22 29.05 0.13 -4.48
CA LEU A 22 27.72 -0.49 -4.50
C LEU A 22 27.71 -1.96 -4.07
N ILE A 23 28.89 -2.61 -4.02
CA ILE A 23 29.03 -4.06 -3.75
C ILE A 23 29.98 -4.32 -2.56
N LYS A 24 30.23 -3.30 -1.72
CA LYS A 24 31.08 -3.43 -0.53
C LYS A 24 30.44 -4.33 0.54
N GLY A 25 31.27 -5.09 1.24
CA GLY A 25 30.91 -5.75 2.51
C GLY A 25 30.99 -7.27 2.50
N ASP A 26 30.80 -7.95 1.36
CA ASP A 26 30.87 -9.41 1.30
C ASP A 26 32.23 -9.87 0.76
N PRO A 27 33.10 -10.45 1.62
CA PRO A 27 34.41 -10.88 1.19
C PRO A 27 34.33 -12.04 0.21
N SER A 28 33.22 -12.80 0.09
CA SER A 28 33.08 -13.94 -0.84
C SER A 28 32.84 -13.54 -2.31
N LEU A 29 32.46 -12.29 -2.56
CA LEU A 29 32.21 -11.76 -3.89
C LEU A 29 33.46 -11.10 -4.48
N PHE A 30 33.59 -11.19 -5.81
CA PHE A 30 34.64 -10.54 -6.60
C PHE A 30 36.06 -10.72 -6.01
N ARG A 31 36.52 -11.97 -5.99
CA ARG A 31 37.92 -12.34 -5.69
C ARG A 31 38.67 -12.72 -6.98
N GLY A 32 38.45 -11.93 -8.03
CA GLY A 32 38.97 -12.24 -9.36
C GLY A 32 40.46 -11.87 -9.48
N LYS A 33 41.05 -12.21 -10.62
CA LYS A 33 42.22 -11.52 -11.14
C LYS A 33 41.78 -10.71 -12.35
N LEU A 34 42.19 -9.46 -12.44
CA LEU A 34 41.86 -8.64 -13.61
C LEU A 34 42.86 -8.96 -14.73
N TYR A 35 42.37 -9.57 -15.81
CA TYR A 35 43.16 -9.83 -17.01
C TYR A 35 42.64 -8.94 -18.15
N MET A 36 43.54 -8.13 -18.72
CA MET A 36 43.21 -7.25 -19.84
C MET A 36 43.98 -7.70 -21.09
N SER A 37 43.27 -7.95 -22.19
CA SER A 37 43.89 -8.25 -23.48
C SER A 37 43.60 -7.15 -24.49
N VAL A 38 44.65 -6.43 -24.89
CA VAL A 38 44.58 -5.40 -25.93
C VAL A 38 44.87 -6.07 -27.27
N LYS A 39 43.92 -6.02 -28.21
CA LYS A 39 44.03 -6.71 -29.50
C LYS A 39 44.66 -5.81 -30.57
N ASP A 40 45.19 -6.45 -31.60
CA ASP A 40 45.73 -5.81 -32.81
C ASP A 40 46.89 -4.84 -32.54
N VAL A 41 47.70 -5.12 -31.51
CA VAL A 41 48.84 -4.28 -31.13
C VAL A 41 50.07 -4.67 -31.95
N ASN A 42 50.64 -3.70 -32.67
CA ASN A 42 51.90 -3.91 -33.37
C ASN A 42 53.01 -4.28 -32.36
N PRO A 43 53.83 -5.33 -32.60
CA PRO A 43 54.92 -5.73 -31.70
C PRO A 43 55.83 -4.59 -31.25
N ASN A 44 56.07 -3.60 -32.10
CA ASN A 44 56.93 -2.45 -31.78
C ASN A 44 56.27 -1.45 -30.81
N ASP A 45 54.94 -1.44 -30.74
CA ASP A 45 54.15 -0.48 -29.95
C ASP A 45 53.66 -1.08 -28.62
N GLN A 46 53.87 -2.39 -28.40
CA GLN A 46 53.41 -3.12 -27.20
C GLN A 46 53.83 -2.45 -25.89
N LYS A 47 55.08 -2.01 -25.82
CA LYS A 47 55.62 -1.37 -24.61
C LYS A 47 54.95 -0.03 -24.33
N GLY A 48 54.73 0.79 -25.36
CA GLY A 48 54.06 2.08 -25.22
C GLY A 48 52.62 1.94 -24.74
N VAL A 49 51.89 0.98 -25.32
CA VAL A 49 50.51 0.66 -24.89
C VAL A 49 50.48 0.18 -23.44
N LEU A 50 51.39 -0.72 -23.06
CA LEU A 50 51.46 -1.22 -21.69
C LEU A 50 51.75 -0.12 -20.67
N ASP A 51 52.76 0.72 -20.94
CA ASP A 51 53.17 1.82 -20.07
C ASP A 51 52.02 2.83 -19.86
N GLU A 52 51.22 3.08 -20.90
CA GLU A 52 50.04 3.95 -20.83
C GLU A 52 48.95 3.39 -19.93
N PHE A 53 48.58 2.11 -20.11
CA PHE A 53 47.58 1.45 -19.27
C PHE A 53 48.02 1.38 -17.81
N VAL A 54 49.28 1.01 -17.56
CA VAL A 54 49.84 0.97 -16.20
C VAL A 54 49.80 2.36 -15.56
N THR A 55 50.19 3.41 -16.29
CA THR A 55 50.15 4.79 -15.78
C THR A 55 48.72 5.22 -15.42
N LYS A 56 47.73 4.89 -16.25
CA LYS A 56 46.31 5.20 -15.99
C LYS A 56 45.78 4.47 -14.77
N VAL A 57 46.06 3.17 -14.64
CA VAL A 57 45.67 2.38 -13.47
C VAL A 57 46.33 2.91 -12.21
N GLN A 58 47.63 3.23 -12.25
CA GLN A 58 48.34 3.81 -11.11
C GLN A 58 47.78 5.16 -10.70
N LYS A 59 47.39 6.01 -11.64
CA LYS A 59 46.73 7.30 -11.36
C LYS A 59 45.37 7.10 -10.66
N LEU A 60 44.58 6.12 -11.11
CA LEU A 60 43.27 5.79 -10.53
C LEU A 60 43.37 5.19 -9.13
N VAL A 61 44.29 4.24 -8.95
CA VAL A 61 44.59 3.60 -7.65
C VAL A 61 45.20 4.64 -6.70
N GLY A 62 46.09 5.49 -7.18
CA GLY A 62 46.73 6.55 -6.41
C GLY A 62 45.78 7.65 -5.93
N ALA A 63 44.70 7.92 -6.68
CA ALA A 63 43.64 8.85 -6.27
C ALA A 63 42.74 8.27 -5.16
N ASN A 64 42.65 6.95 -5.01
CA ASN A 64 41.82 6.24 -4.03
C ASN A 64 42.62 5.16 -3.28
N LYS A 65 43.60 5.60 -2.47
CA LYS A 65 44.59 4.71 -1.84
C LYS A 65 44.02 3.69 -0.87
N GLU A 66 42.90 4.01 -0.21
CA GLU A 66 42.31 3.15 0.83
C GLU A 66 41.22 2.20 0.30
N SER A 67 40.62 2.48 -0.87
CA SER A 67 39.56 1.65 -1.47
C SER A 67 39.44 1.94 -2.97
N ASN A 68 39.81 0.97 -3.79
CA ASN A 68 39.74 1.07 -5.25
C ASN A 68 39.30 -0.26 -5.86
N PHE A 69 38.79 -0.20 -7.09
CA PHE A 69 38.23 -1.38 -7.75
C PHE A 69 39.22 -2.54 -7.89
N LEU A 70 40.52 -2.24 -8.05
CA LEU A 70 41.52 -3.27 -8.20
C LEU A 70 41.76 -4.02 -6.89
N LEU A 71 41.86 -3.32 -5.77
CA LEU A 71 41.97 -3.92 -4.44
C LEU A 71 40.67 -4.62 -4.03
N ASP A 72 39.53 -3.96 -4.22
CA ASP A 72 38.24 -4.39 -3.67
C ASP A 72 37.58 -5.52 -4.48
N LEU A 73 37.84 -5.64 -5.80
CA LEU A 73 37.22 -6.65 -6.68
C LEU A 73 38.21 -7.67 -7.28
N TYR A 74 39.50 -7.38 -7.22
CA TYR A 74 40.52 -8.19 -7.90
C TYR A 74 41.75 -8.48 -7.01
N SER A 75 41.65 -8.25 -5.70
CA SER A 75 42.74 -8.50 -4.73
C SER A 75 44.07 -7.80 -5.07
N GLY A 76 44.02 -6.69 -5.81
CA GLY A 76 45.21 -6.00 -6.30
C GLY A 76 45.90 -6.65 -7.49
N GLN A 77 45.35 -7.73 -8.06
CA GLN A 77 45.99 -8.53 -9.11
C GLN A 77 45.53 -8.07 -10.50
N LEU A 78 46.48 -7.53 -11.27
CA LEU A 78 46.28 -7.07 -12.65
C LEU A 78 47.34 -7.72 -13.55
N ASP A 79 46.89 -8.28 -14.67
CA ASP A 79 47.75 -8.71 -15.77
C ASP A 79 47.24 -8.11 -17.09
N ILE A 80 48.17 -7.60 -17.90
CA ILE A 80 47.85 -6.94 -19.18
C ILE A 80 48.68 -7.58 -20.28
N ASN A 81 47.99 -8.07 -21.30
CA ASN A 81 48.58 -8.71 -22.46
C ASN A 81 48.26 -7.91 -23.73
N CYS A 82 49.28 -7.64 -24.55
CA CYS A 82 49.10 -7.00 -25.85
C CYS A 82 49.17 -8.07 -26.94
N SER A 83 48.00 -8.44 -27.47
CA SER A 83 47.87 -9.44 -28.53
C SER A 83 48.17 -8.82 -29.89
N PRO A 84 49.16 -9.36 -30.64
CA PRO A 84 49.43 -8.96 -32.01
C PRO A 84 48.25 -9.21 -32.96
N PRO A 85 48.26 -8.66 -34.19
CA PRO A 85 47.19 -8.87 -35.16
C PRO A 85 46.90 -10.35 -35.43
N LEU A 86 45.61 -10.65 -35.64
CA LEU A 86 45.10 -12.00 -35.92
C LEU A 86 45.85 -12.64 -37.10
N GLY A 87 46.30 -13.88 -36.90
CA GLY A 87 47.04 -14.65 -37.91
C GLY A 87 48.57 -14.60 -37.77
N THR A 88 49.11 -13.80 -36.84
CA THR A 88 50.54 -13.82 -36.50
C THR A 88 50.86 -14.89 -35.46
N ILE A 89 52.11 -15.40 -35.45
CA ILE A 89 52.57 -16.36 -34.43
C ILE A 89 52.40 -15.79 -33.01
N GLY A 90 52.70 -14.49 -32.84
CA GLY A 90 52.58 -13.80 -31.56
C GLY A 90 51.14 -13.73 -31.04
N TYR A 91 50.14 -13.66 -31.93
CA TYR A 91 48.72 -13.74 -31.51
C TYR A 91 48.41 -15.09 -30.84
N TYR A 92 48.81 -16.21 -31.45
CA TYR A 92 48.56 -17.53 -30.86
C TYR A 92 49.36 -17.75 -29.57
N GLN A 93 50.58 -17.24 -29.48
CA GLN A 93 51.36 -17.23 -28.23
C GLN A 93 50.64 -16.44 -27.12
N SER A 94 50.02 -15.31 -27.47
CA SER A 94 49.25 -14.50 -26.53
C SER A 94 48.00 -15.23 -26.02
N LEU A 95 47.37 -16.08 -26.83
CA LEU A 95 46.27 -16.94 -26.41
C LEU A 95 46.74 -18.07 -25.48
N MET A 96 47.90 -18.68 -25.76
CA MET A 96 48.49 -19.66 -24.83
C MET A 96 48.85 -19.03 -23.48
N HIS A 97 49.32 -17.77 -23.48
CA HIS A 97 49.56 -17.02 -22.24
C HIS A 97 48.25 -16.82 -21.46
N ALA A 98 47.16 -16.42 -22.13
CA ALA A 98 45.85 -16.28 -21.51
C ALA A 98 45.33 -17.62 -20.95
N GLN A 99 45.49 -18.72 -21.70
CA GLN A 99 45.13 -20.06 -21.25
C GLN A 99 45.90 -20.46 -19.99
N ASN A 100 47.22 -20.32 -19.99
CA ASN A 100 48.07 -20.65 -18.86
C ASN A 100 47.75 -19.77 -17.63
N PHE A 101 47.43 -18.50 -17.85
CA PHE A 101 46.95 -17.60 -16.79
C PHE A 101 45.66 -18.12 -16.16
N VAL A 102 44.68 -18.54 -16.97
CA VAL A 102 43.40 -19.09 -16.49
C VAL A 102 43.63 -20.40 -15.74
N GLU A 103 44.37 -21.33 -16.31
CA GLU A 103 44.64 -22.66 -15.73
C GLU A 103 45.38 -22.55 -14.39
N ASN A 104 46.39 -21.69 -14.27
CA ASN A 104 47.12 -21.47 -13.01
C ASN A 104 46.32 -20.66 -11.98
N SER A 105 45.29 -19.92 -12.42
CA SER A 105 44.46 -19.09 -11.52
C SER A 105 43.25 -19.83 -10.97
N LEU A 106 42.81 -20.91 -11.62
CA LEU A 106 41.70 -21.76 -11.16
C LEU A 106 42.12 -22.75 -10.05
N GLY A 107 43.41 -22.84 -9.71
CA GLY A 107 43.97 -23.74 -8.68
C GLY A 107 44.10 -23.14 -7.26
N GLY A 108 43.32 -22.11 -6.93
CA GLY A 108 43.40 -21.40 -5.65
C GLY A 108 42.83 -22.15 -4.43
N ASP A 109 43.24 -21.69 -3.26
CA ASP A 109 43.02 -22.25 -1.90
C ASP A 109 41.57 -22.74 -1.62
N LYS A 110 41.43 -23.98 -1.13
CA LYS A 110 40.13 -24.69 -0.99
C LYS A 110 39.17 -24.07 0.02
N ASP A 111 39.66 -23.20 0.91
CA ASP A 111 38.89 -22.68 2.05
C ASP A 111 38.17 -21.35 1.79
N MET A 112 38.26 -20.79 0.58
CA MET A 112 37.91 -19.38 0.34
C MET A 112 36.89 -19.13 -0.80
N GLY A 113 36.26 -20.18 -1.35
CA GLY A 113 35.20 -20.10 -2.36
C GLY A 113 33.79 -20.40 -1.84
N PHE A 114 32.77 -20.27 -2.68
CA PHE A 114 31.41 -20.70 -2.33
C PHE A 114 31.38 -22.21 -2.05
N ARG A 115 30.88 -22.61 -0.89
CA ARG A 115 30.86 -24.01 -0.42
C ARG A 115 30.05 -24.96 -1.31
N SER A 116 29.12 -24.43 -2.11
CA SER A 116 28.32 -25.21 -3.07
C SER A 116 27.85 -24.32 -4.23
N GLY A 117 27.49 -24.96 -5.35
CA GLY A 117 26.88 -24.27 -6.50
C GLY A 117 25.55 -23.58 -6.15
N LYS A 118 24.79 -24.12 -5.19
CA LYS A 118 23.56 -23.50 -4.67
C LYS A 118 23.87 -22.19 -3.93
N ALA A 119 24.90 -22.17 -3.09
CA ALA A 119 25.33 -20.97 -2.38
C ALA A 119 25.78 -19.86 -3.36
N PHE A 120 26.53 -20.23 -4.40
CA PHE A 120 26.92 -19.33 -5.47
C PHE A 120 25.71 -18.75 -6.22
N LEU A 121 24.79 -19.62 -6.66
CA LEU A 121 23.60 -19.20 -7.41
C LEU A 121 22.71 -18.24 -6.61
N ASN A 122 22.51 -18.50 -5.32
CA ASN A 122 21.70 -17.66 -4.45
C ASN A 122 22.34 -16.28 -4.25
N CYS A 123 23.65 -16.22 -4.06
CA CYS A 123 24.40 -14.97 -3.96
C CYS A 123 24.28 -14.13 -5.24
N ILE A 124 24.45 -14.76 -6.41
CA ILE A 124 24.31 -14.06 -7.70
C ILE A 124 22.88 -13.55 -7.95
N ARG A 125 21.84 -14.33 -7.60
CA ARG A 125 20.45 -13.89 -7.70
C ARG A 125 20.18 -12.65 -6.87
N LEU A 126 20.69 -12.60 -5.64
CA LEU A 126 20.56 -11.46 -4.74
C LEU A 126 21.22 -10.21 -5.34
N VAL A 127 22.44 -10.35 -5.86
CA VAL A 127 23.19 -9.26 -6.51
C VAL A 127 22.42 -8.72 -7.72
N LEU A 128 21.91 -9.59 -8.60
CA LEU A 128 21.15 -9.19 -9.78
C LEU A 128 19.82 -8.52 -9.43
N ALA A 129 19.12 -9.01 -8.41
CA ALA A 129 17.87 -8.42 -7.93
C ALA A 129 18.11 -7.00 -7.41
N LYS A 130 19.13 -6.79 -6.57
CA LYS A 130 19.52 -5.48 -6.05
C LYS A 130 19.89 -4.48 -7.15
N ILE A 131 20.65 -4.92 -8.15
CA ILE A 131 20.98 -4.09 -9.33
C ILE A 131 19.71 -3.67 -10.08
N THR A 132 18.73 -4.57 -10.21
CA THR A 132 17.49 -4.30 -10.97
C THR A 132 16.59 -3.27 -10.29
N ILE A 133 16.52 -3.31 -8.95
CA ILE A 133 15.68 -2.40 -8.15
C ILE A 133 16.46 -1.16 -7.66
N LEU A 134 17.71 -1.01 -8.08
CA LEU A 134 18.61 0.07 -7.66
C LEU A 134 18.76 0.17 -6.13
N ASP A 135 18.77 -0.98 -5.45
CA ASP A 135 19.00 -1.07 -4.00
C ASP A 135 20.50 -1.15 -3.71
N TRP A 136 21.00 -0.10 -3.06
CA TRP A 136 22.43 0.12 -2.78
C TRP A 136 22.82 -0.20 -1.33
N THR A 137 21.96 -0.87 -0.58
CA THR A 137 22.26 -1.35 0.78
C THR A 137 23.22 -2.57 0.74
N SER A 138 23.99 -2.79 1.81
CA SER A 138 25.01 -3.87 1.85
C SER A 138 24.40 -5.26 1.61
N LEU A 139 25.21 -6.18 1.08
CA LEU A 139 24.78 -7.56 0.82
C LEU A 139 24.61 -8.37 2.11
N ASP A 140 25.31 -8.01 3.19
CA ASP A 140 25.26 -8.72 4.46
C ASP A 140 23.84 -8.83 5.03
N GLU A 141 23.02 -7.80 4.86
CA GLU A 141 21.64 -7.78 5.36
C GLU A 141 20.73 -8.67 4.52
N GLY A 142 20.88 -8.65 3.19
CA GLY A 142 20.14 -9.52 2.26
C GLY A 142 20.57 -10.98 2.34
N THR A 143 21.86 -11.26 2.57
CA THR A 143 22.40 -12.60 2.79
C THR A 143 21.92 -13.17 4.11
N LYS A 144 21.90 -12.38 5.18
CA LYS A 144 21.28 -12.77 6.47
C LYS A 144 19.80 -13.03 6.31
N GLN A 145 19.08 -12.20 5.57
CA GLN A 145 17.64 -12.37 5.34
C GLN A 145 17.33 -13.61 4.50
N PHE A 146 18.17 -13.92 3.51
CA PHE A 146 18.06 -15.14 2.71
C PHE A 146 18.44 -16.39 3.52
N GLN A 147 19.51 -16.35 4.31
CA GLN A 147 19.89 -17.42 5.24
C GLN A 147 18.79 -17.66 6.28
N LEU A 148 18.23 -16.60 6.84
CA LEU A 148 17.06 -16.67 7.72
C LEU A 148 15.87 -17.27 6.99
N SER A 149 15.59 -16.87 5.75
CA SER A 149 14.50 -17.43 4.96
C SER A 149 14.68 -18.93 4.67
N GLU A 150 15.91 -19.38 4.35
CA GLU A 150 16.22 -20.80 4.14
C GLU A 150 16.07 -21.58 5.45
N ILE A 151 16.63 -21.09 6.55
CA ILE A 151 16.49 -21.72 7.88
C ILE A 151 15.02 -21.77 8.29
N CYS A 152 14.27 -20.67 8.14
CA CYS A 152 12.84 -20.61 8.41
C CYS A 152 12.04 -21.57 7.53
N SER A 153 12.46 -21.83 6.28
CA SER A 153 11.79 -22.78 5.41
C SER A 153 12.00 -24.23 5.85
N GLN A 154 13.16 -24.56 6.41
CA GLN A 154 13.52 -25.90 6.88
C GLN A 154 13.02 -26.19 8.30
N LEU A 155 12.83 -25.13 9.11
CA LEU A 155 12.43 -25.21 10.52
C LEU A 155 11.19 -26.10 10.78
N PRO A 156 10.10 -26.04 9.98
CA PRO A 156 8.94 -26.89 10.21
C PRO A 156 9.23 -28.38 10.07
N GLY A 157 10.04 -28.77 9.08
CA GLY A 157 10.46 -30.16 8.88
C GLY A 157 11.36 -30.67 10.00
N VAL A 158 12.26 -29.80 10.47
CA VAL A 158 13.15 -30.09 11.61
C VAL A 158 12.36 -30.23 12.91
N ILE A 159 11.42 -29.33 13.20
CA ILE A 159 10.56 -29.44 14.40
C ILE A 159 9.68 -30.69 14.34
N ARG A 160 9.22 -31.06 13.13
CA ARG A 160 8.39 -32.25 12.92
C ARG A 160 9.13 -33.56 13.17
N THR A 161 10.40 -33.67 12.74
CA THR A 161 11.11 -34.96 12.61
C THR A 161 12.49 -35.06 13.25
N GLY A 162 13.01 -33.94 13.77
CA GLY A 162 14.41 -33.84 14.23
C GLY A 162 15.45 -33.80 13.10
N CYS A 163 15.05 -33.93 11.83
CA CYS A 163 15.96 -33.99 10.67
C CYS A 163 15.57 -32.98 9.59
N ILE A 164 16.48 -32.70 8.64
CA ILE A 164 16.16 -31.95 7.43
C ILE A 164 15.39 -32.87 6.48
N VAL A 165 14.26 -32.40 5.95
CA VAL A 165 13.42 -33.13 5.00
C VAL A 165 13.00 -32.22 3.85
N PRO A 166 12.75 -32.75 2.63
CA PRO A 166 12.35 -31.90 1.50
C PRO A 166 10.99 -31.22 1.74
N GLN A 167 10.86 -29.97 1.31
CA GLN A 167 9.71 -29.11 1.61
C GLN A 167 8.35 -29.74 1.27
N GLU A 168 8.30 -30.50 0.18
CA GLU A 168 7.08 -31.17 -0.31
C GLU A 168 6.58 -32.30 0.61
N TYR A 169 7.38 -32.72 1.59
CA TYR A 169 7.01 -33.74 2.59
C TYR A 169 6.68 -33.13 3.96
N VAL A 170 6.95 -31.85 4.19
CA VAL A 170 6.66 -31.16 5.46
C VAL A 170 5.17 -31.19 5.79
N THR A 171 4.30 -31.07 4.78
CA THR A 171 2.85 -31.02 4.93
C THR A 171 2.15 -32.36 4.66
N LYS A 172 2.88 -33.42 4.28
CA LYS A 172 2.25 -34.72 3.96
C LYS A 172 1.92 -35.48 5.23
N GLU A 173 0.69 -35.97 5.33
CA GLU A 173 0.25 -36.87 6.39
C GLU A 173 0.91 -38.25 6.22
N GLY A 174 1.60 -38.73 7.25
CA GLY A 174 2.25 -40.05 7.26
C GLY A 174 3.76 -40.03 7.54
N VAL A 175 4.32 -41.23 7.75
CA VAL A 175 5.74 -41.40 8.13
C VAL A 175 6.65 -41.14 6.93
N ILE A 176 7.59 -40.20 7.08
CA ILE A 176 8.59 -39.89 6.05
C ILE A 176 9.64 -41.01 5.97
N ALA A 177 9.90 -41.50 4.77
CA ALA A 177 10.86 -42.58 4.54
C ALA A 177 12.29 -42.16 4.95
N SER A 178 13.05 -43.08 5.53
CA SER A 178 14.37 -42.79 6.11
C SER A 178 15.39 -42.21 5.13
N TYR A 179 15.33 -42.58 3.84
CA TYR A 179 16.24 -42.08 2.81
C TYR A 179 15.99 -40.60 2.42
N LEU A 180 14.90 -39.99 2.90
CA LEU A 180 14.57 -38.58 2.69
C LEU A 180 14.94 -37.70 3.90
N LYS A 181 15.51 -38.29 4.95
CA LYS A 181 15.93 -37.58 6.16
C LYS A 181 17.43 -37.31 6.09
N GLU A 182 17.81 -36.04 6.25
CA GLU A 182 19.20 -35.58 6.25
C GLU A 182 19.60 -35.05 7.64
N ASP A 183 20.85 -35.30 8.03
CA ASP A 183 21.39 -34.86 9.32
C ASP A 183 21.52 -33.33 9.40
N ILE A 184 21.34 -32.78 10.60
CA ILE A 184 21.59 -31.36 10.86
C ILE A 184 23.09 -31.17 11.05
N LEU A 185 23.70 -30.32 10.21
CA LEU A 185 25.14 -30.04 10.25
C LEU A 185 25.42 -28.67 10.87
N SER A 186 26.45 -28.58 11.71
CA SER A 186 26.93 -27.31 12.27
C SER A 186 27.54 -26.43 11.16
N GLY A 187 27.08 -25.18 11.08
CA GLY A 187 27.50 -24.22 10.05
C GLY A 187 29.00 -23.88 10.06
N SER A 188 29.70 -24.09 11.18
CA SER A 188 31.12 -23.75 11.33
C SER A 188 32.07 -24.82 10.80
N ASN A 189 31.75 -26.11 10.98
CA ASN A 189 32.67 -27.23 10.71
C ASN A 189 32.04 -28.44 10.00
N GLY A 190 30.74 -28.41 9.67
CA GLY A 190 30.06 -29.48 8.96
C GLY A 190 29.91 -30.79 9.74
N LYS A 191 30.12 -30.78 11.07
CA LYS A 191 29.84 -31.94 11.92
C LYS A 191 28.34 -32.07 12.17
N VAL A 192 27.86 -33.31 12.27
CA VAL A 192 26.49 -33.59 12.75
C VAL A 192 26.32 -32.99 14.14
N LEU A 193 25.22 -32.27 14.32
CA LEU A 193 24.84 -31.62 15.56
C LEU A 193 24.16 -32.67 16.44
N ASP A 194 24.93 -33.28 17.33
CA ASP A 194 24.46 -34.31 18.26
C ASP A 194 24.21 -33.69 19.64
N VAL A 195 23.04 -33.95 20.23
CA VAL A 195 22.61 -33.36 21.52
C VAL A 195 22.42 -34.49 22.52
N ASP A 196 23.51 -34.90 23.16
CA ASP A 196 23.47 -35.89 24.23
C ASP A 196 23.01 -35.28 25.57
N VAL A 197 22.52 -36.14 26.48
CA VAL A 197 22.04 -35.71 27.81
C VAL A 197 23.14 -35.01 28.61
N GLN A 198 24.39 -35.42 28.44
CA GLN A 198 25.52 -34.84 29.14
C GLN A 198 25.73 -33.37 28.72
N THR A 199 25.58 -33.08 27.43
CA THR A 199 25.67 -31.75 26.82
C THR A 199 24.51 -30.90 27.31
N MET A 200 23.28 -31.42 27.29
CA MET A 200 22.12 -30.72 27.84
C MET A 200 22.32 -30.35 29.32
N CYS A 201 22.77 -31.30 30.14
CA CYS A 201 23.02 -31.07 31.57
C CYS A 201 24.13 -30.04 31.82
N THR A 202 25.10 -29.95 30.91
CA THR A 202 26.19 -28.96 30.98
C THR A 202 25.69 -27.57 30.60
N GLU A 203 24.87 -27.45 29.55
CA GLU A 203 24.32 -26.17 29.09
C GLU A 203 23.22 -25.62 30.01
N TYR A 204 22.43 -26.49 30.64
CA TYR A 204 21.34 -26.11 31.55
C TYR A 204 21.45 -26.83 32.90
N PRO A 205 22.38 -26.39 33.77
CA PRO A 205 22.66 -27.06 35.04
C PRO A 205 21.44 -27.17 35.97
N ALA A 206 20.53 -26.20 35.92
CA ALA A 206 19.33 -26.16 36.74
C ALA A 206 18.32 -27.29 36.45
N MET A 207 18.43 -27.94 35.28
CA MET A 207 17.57 -29.05 34.87
C MET A 207 18.31 -30.40 34.89
N ALA A 208 19.61 -30.40 35.14
CA ALA A 208 20.46 -31.60 35.09
C ALA A 208 19.96 -32.72 36.01
N GLU A 209 19.57 -32.39 37.25
CA GLU A 209 19.02 -33.38 38.19
C GLU A 209 17.70 -33.99 37.66
N LYS A 210 16.81 -33.17 37.09
CA LYS A 210 15.53 -33.61 36.56
C LYS A 210 15.69 -34.49 35.33
N TRP A 211 16.58 -34.11 34.41
CA TRP A 211 16.90 -34.93 33.24
C TRP A 211 17.64 -36.21 33.64
N GLY A 212 18.51 -36.18 34.65
CA GLY A 212 19.16 -37.38 35.17
C GLY A 212 18.15 -38.39 35.73
N VAL A 213 17.18 -37.92 36.52
CA VAL A 213 16.08 -38.76 37.01
C VAL A 213 15.26 -39.32 35.85
N LEU A 214 14.95 -38.49 34.85
CA LEU A 214 14.16 -38.90 33.69
C LEU A 214 14.92 -39.88 32.77
N ASN A 215 16.23 -39.68 32.58
CA ASN A 215 17.10 -40.53 31.76
C ASN A 215 17.25 -41.95 32.36
N ALA A 216 17.11 -42.07 33.68
CA ALA A 216 17.07 -43.37 34.36
C ALA A 216 15.80 -44.19 34.01
N HIS A 217 14.72 -43.51 33.58
CA HIS A 217 13.45 -44.15 33.20
C HIS A 217 13.33 -44.31 31.68
N VAL A 218 13.83 -43.35 30.90
CA VAL A 218 13.84 -43.37 29.43
C VAL A 218 15.24 -42.95 28.96
N ASN A 219 16.00 -43.90 28.40
CA ASN A 219 17.36 -43.61 27.93
C ASN A 219 17.31 -42.71 26.68
N PHE A 220 17.54 -41.41 26.88
CA PHE A 220 17.45 -40.39 25.83
C PHE A 220 18.53 -40.56 24.77
N ASP A 221 19.76 -40.92 25.16
CA ASP A 221 20.89 -41.08 24.24
C ASP A 221 20.74 -42.29 23.29
N LYS A 222 19.73 -43.15 23.51
CA LYS A 222 19.37 -44.27 22.63
C LYS A 222 18.14 -44.00 21.78
N LEU A 223 17.46 -42.88 21.97
CA LEU A 223 16.36 -42.45 21.10
C LEU A 223 16.98 -41.82 19.86
N SER A 224 16.76 -42.44 18.70
CA SER A 224 17.17 -41.83 17.43
C SER A 224 16.12 -40.81 17.00
N ASP A 225 16.56 -39.63 16.55
CA ASP A 225 15.70 -38.49 16.19
C ASP A 225 14.56 -38.90 15.24
N TRP A 226 14.85 -39.78 14.27
CA TRP A 226 13.88 -40.26 13.29
C TRP A 226 12.77 -41.16 13.84
N THR A 227 12.79 -41.52 15.13
CA THR A 227 11.72 -42.31 15.79
C THR A 227 10.51 -41.48 16.19
N ILE A 228 10.66 -40.15 16.25
CA ILE A 228 9.59 -39.21 16.60
C ILE A 228 9.26 -38.37 15.36
N ASP A 229 8.09 -38.64 14.77
CA ASP A 229 7.51 -37.83 13.68
C ASP A 229 6.13 -37.37 14.17
N PHE A 230 5.95 -36.07 14.34
CA PHE A 230 4.68 -35.51 14.81
C PHE A 230 3.55 -35.69 13.76
N GLY A 231 3.89 -35.96 12.50
CA GLY A 231 2.92 -36.29 11.44
C GLY A 231 2.20 -35.10 10.82
N PHE A 232 2.45 -33.88 11.28
CA PHE A 232 1.85 -32.63 10.78
C PHE A 232 2.88 -31.49 10.77
N ASP A 233 2.58 -30.42 10.02
CA ASP A 233 3.38 -29.19 10.02
C ASP A 233 3.14 -28.40 11.32
N CYS A 234 4.08 -28.51 12.25
CA CYS A 234 4.04 -27.86 13.57
C CYS A 234 4.13 -26.32 13.51
N CYS A 235 4.48 -25.75 12.35
CA CYS A 235 4.61 -24.31 12.13
C CYS A 235 3.46 -23.73 11.29
N SER A 236 2.54 -24.57 10.82
CA SER A 236 1.35 -24.12 10.09
C SER A 236 0.39 -23.37 11.02
N THR A 237 -0.19 -22.29 10.52
CA THR A 237 -1.22 -21.50 11.22
C THR A 237 -2.63 -21.94 10.87
N SER A 238 -2.82 -23.09 10.22
CA SER A 238 -4.14 -23.64 9.94
C SER A 238 -4.82 -24.13 11.22
N ASP A 239 -6.14 -24.00 11.30
CA ASP A 239 -6.94 -24.41 12.47
C ASP A 239 -6.79 -25.90 12.78
N GLU A 240 -6.59 -26.72 11.75
CA GLU A 240 -6.32 -28.17 11.88
C GLU A 240 -5.00 -28.45 12.62
N THR A 241 -3.98 -27.60 12.47
CA THR A 241 -2.72 -27.75 13.20
C THR A 241 -2.90 -27.54 14.69
N VAL A 242 -3.79 -26.63 15.13
CA VAL A 242 -4.09 -26.46 16.56
C VAL A 242 -4.72 -27.72 17.14
N ALA A 243 -5.60 -28.38 16.39
CA ALA A 243 -6.18 -29.66 16.79
C ALA A 243 -5.13 -30.79 16.86
N HIS A 244 -4.21 -30.84 15.89
CA HIS A 244 -3.10 -31.80 15.89
C HIS A 244 -2.10 -31.56 17.03
N VAL A 245 -1.72 -30.31 17.30
CA VAL A 245 -0.89 -29.93 18.46
C VAL A 245 -1.58 -30.27 19.77
N HIS A 246 -2.88 -29.94 19.89
CA HIS A 246 -3.67 -30.29 21.06
C HIS A 246 -3.71 -31.81 21.28
N ASN A 247 -3.92 -32.60 20.23
CA ASN A 247 -3.91 -34.06 20.31
C ASN A 247 -2.53 -34.61 20.69
N ALA A 248 -1.45 -34.09 20.10
CA ALA A 248 -0.09 -34.49 20.46
C ALA A 248 0.24 -34.15 21.93
N MET A 249 -0.10 -32.94 22.38
CA MET A 249 0.03 -32.52 23.79
C MET A 249 -0.83 -33.38 24.70
N LYS A 250 -2.04 -33.73 24.30
CA LYS A 250 -2.95 -34.61 25.06
C LYS A 250 -2.40 -36.02 25.18
N MET A 251 -1.82 -36.58 24.12
CA MET A 251 -1.18 -37.90 24.16
C MET A 251 0.08 -37.91 25.04
N LEU A 252 0.92 -36.86 24.94
CA LEU A 252 2.10 -36.71 25.80
C LEU A 252 1.71 -36.50 27.26
N LEU A 253 0.67 -35.70 27.51
CA LEU A 253 0.14 -35.44 28.85
C LEU A 253 -0.56 -36.68 29.42
N GLN A 254 -1.34 -37.43 28.63
CA GLN A 254 -1.92 -38.71 29.05
C GLN A 254 -0.82 -39.69 29.41
N ARG A 255 0.22 -39.81 28.59
CA ARG A 255 1.37 -40.67 28.91
C ARG A 255 2.12 -40.22 30.17
N PHE A 256 2.20 -38.90 30.42
CA PHE A 256 2.75 -38.33 31.65
C PHE A 256 1.85 -38.55 32.88
N LEU A 257 0.54 -38.47 32.72
CA LEU A 257 -0.46 -38.66 33.78
C LEU A 257 -0.66 -40.13 34.12
N ASP A 258 -0.60 -41.02 33.13
CA ASP A 258 -0.57 -42.48 33.30
C ASP A 258 0.69 -42.91 34.08
N MET A 259 1.76 -42.09 34.05
CA MET A 259 2.95 -42.26 34.88
C MET A 259 2.84 -41.62 36.27
N ASN A 260 1.81 -40.81 36.54
CA ASN A 260 1.63 -40.04 37.79
C ASN A 260 0.17 -40.06 38.25
N GLU A 261 -0.35 -41.22 38.63
CA GLU A 261 -1.61 -41.27 39.38
C GLU A 261 -1.39 -40.83 40.84
N SER A 262 -1.82 -39.61 41.21
CA SER A 262 -2.75 -39.38 42.34
C SER A 262 -3.04 -37.89 42.69
N VAL A 263 -4.34 -37.62 42.85
CA VAL A 263 -5.07 -36.58 43.64
C VAL A 263 -5.03 -35.08 43.24
N ARG A 264 -6.21 -34.44 43.20
CA ARG A 264 -6.39 -33.00 43.51
C ARG A 264 -7.46 -32.76 44.59
N VAL A 265 -7.06 -32.05 45.65
CA VAL A 265 -7.90 -31.31 46.61
C VAL A 265 -7.30 -29.89 46.70
N HIS A 266 -8.12 -28.83 46.68
CA HIS A 266 -7.63 -27.45 46.78
C HIS A 266 -7.35 -27.07 48.24
N MET A 267 -6.07 -27.04 48.62
CA MET A 267 -5.59 -26.62 49.94
C MET A 267 -4.81 -25.30 49.80
N CYS A 268 -5.40 -24.17 50.17
CA CYS A 268 -4.65 -22.91 50.34
C CYS A 268 -4.50 -22.61 51.84
N GLY A 269 -3.26 -22.45 52.31
CA GLY A 269 -2.94 -22.20 53.73
C GLY A 269 -2.96 -20.73 54.15
N ASN A 270 -3.10 -19.81 53.20
CA ASN A 270 -3.10 -18.36 53.41
C ASN A 270 -4.31 -17.71 52.74
N GLY A 271 -4.76 -16.57 53.26
CA GLY A 271 -5.76 -15.74 52.58
C GLY A 271 -5.21 -15.20 51.26
N HIS A 272 -6.07 -15.07 50.26
CA HIS A 272 -5.71 -14.62 48.92
C HIS A 272 -6.75 -13.66 48.35
N GLU A 273 -6.37 -12.85 47.36
CA GLU A 273 -7.30 -11.94 46.69
C GLU A 273 -8.41 -12.69 45.94
N CYS A 274 -9.61 -12.10 45.95
CA CYS A 274 -10.74 -12.58 45.20
C CYS A 274 -10.43 -12.58 43.70
N GLN A 275 -10.81 -13.65 43.00
CA GLN A 275 -10.62 -13.76 41.56
C GLN A 275 -11.77 -13.17 40.72
N GLY A 276 -12.83 -12.65 41.37
CA GLY A 276 -13.95 -11.99 40.69
C GLY A 276 -13.55 -10.64 40.08
N MET A 277 -14.25 -10.22 39.01
CA MET A 277 -14.04 -8.92 38.37
C MET A 277 -14.90 -7.84 39.04
N CYS A 278 -14.47 -6.59 38.99
CA CYS A 278 -15.22 -5.45 39.53
C CYS A 278 -16.63 -5.31 38.90
N ASP A 279 -17.65 -5.07 39.73
CA ASP A 279 -19.07 -4.85 39.39
C ASP A 279 -19.45 -3.36 39.30
N GLU A 280 -18.54 -2.43 39.64
CA GLU A 280 -18.79 -0.98 39.57
C GLU A 280 -19.13 -0.51 38.14
N LYS A 281 -19.87 0.60 38.00
CA LYS A 281 -20.19 1.19 36.69
C LYS A 281 -18.97 1.88 36.09
N GLY A 282 -18.73 1.69 34.78
CA GLY A 282 -17.55 2.21 34.10
C GLY A 282 -16.38 1.21 34.01
N ILE A 283 -15.30 1.64 33.36
CA ILE A 283 -14.11 0.80 33.11
C ILE A 283 -13.01 1.16 34.10
N CYS A 284 -12.47 0.16 34.81
CA CYS A 284 -11.49 0.38 35.90
C CYS A 284 -10.10 0.77 35.40
N ARG A 285 -9.75 0.38 34.17
CA ARG A 285 -8.48 0.73 33.54
C ARG A 285 -8.66 0.82 32.03
N VAL A 286 -8.33 1.96 31.46
CA VAL A 286 -8.20 2.11 30.01
C VAL A 286 -6.71 2.02 29.70
N ASP A 287 -6.27 0.86 29.24
CA ASP A 287 -4.90 0.69 28.79
C ASP A 287 -4.83 1.00 27.31
N VAL A 288 -4.23 2.15 26.99
CA VAL A 288 -3.76 2.41 25.63
C VAL A 288 -2.50 1.57 25.45
N PHE A 289 -2.65 0.26 25.30
CA PHE A 289 -1.59 -0.55 24.72
C PHE A 289 -1.50 -0.13 23.26
N LEU A 290 -0.62 0.82 22.96
CA LEU A 290 -0.09 1.06 21.63
C LEU A 290 0.73 -0.19 21.20
N LYS A 291 0.08 -1.35 21.08
CA LYS A 291 0.61 -2.45 20.27
C LYS A 291 0.41 -2.03 18.82
N GLN A 292 1.36 -1.23 18.32
CA GLN A 292 1.46 -0.97 16.90
C GLN A 292 1.85 -2.30 16.24
N SER A 293 0.91 -2.85 15.47
CA SER A 293 1.19 -3.99 14.59
C SER A 293 1.10 -3.54 13.14
N SER A 294 1.95 -4.10 12.28
CA SER A 294 1.79 -3.94 10.84
C SER A 294 0.75 -4.94 10.36
N LYS A 295 -0.32 -4.46 9.72
CA LYS A 295 -1.33 -5.29 9.05
C LYS A 295 -1.28 -5.03 7.55
N THR A 296 -1.65 -6.03 6.76
CA THR A 296 -1.81 -5.88 5.32
C THR A 296 -3.28 -5.70 5.00
N PHE A 297 -3.64 -4.59 4.38
CA PHE A 297 -4.93 -4.42 3.73
C PHE A 297 -4.87 -5.12 2.37
N THR A 298 -5.92 -5.87 2.02
CA THR A 298 -6.07 -6.53 0.73
C THR A 298 -7.44 -6.16 0.18
N GLY A 299 -7.44 -5.34 -0.87
CA GLY A 299 -8.64 -4.90 -1.58
C GLY A 299 -8.60 -5.32 -3.05
N ALA A 300 -9.67 -4.99 -3.78
CA ALA A 300 -9.82 -5.31 -5.18
C ALA A 300 -8.79 -4.61 -6.09
N ARG A 301 -8.26 -3.46 -5.66
CA ARG A 301 -7.29 -2.65 -6.41
C ARG A 301 -5.84 -2.83 -5.96
N GLY A 302 -5.58 -3.77 -5.04
CA GLY A 302 -4.24 -4.13 -4.57
C GLY A 302 -4.16 -4.35 -3.07
N SER A 303 -2.94 -4.56 -2.60
CA SER A 303 -2.63 -4.74 -1.18
C SER A 303 -1.55 -3.78 -0.73
N PHE A 304 -1.65 -3.31 0.52
CA PHE A 304 -0.64 -2.44 1.13
C PHE A 304 -0.57 -2.65 2.64
N GLN A 305 0.58 -2.37 3.25
CA GLN A 305 0.74 -2.43 4.70
C GLN A 305 0.31 -1.13 5.36
N PHE A 306 -0.26 -1.25 6.56
CA PHE A 306 -0.63 -0.11 7.40
C PHE A 306 -0.42 -0.44 8.88
N THR A 307 -0.17 0.60 9.67
CA THR A 307 -0.08 0.47 11.12
C THR A 307 -1.48 0.37 11.71
N PHE A 308 -1.70 -0.66 12.51
CA PHE A 308 -2.93 -0.88 13.24
C PHE A 308 -2.70 -0.68 14.74
N GLN A 309 -3.58 0.10 15.35
CA GLN A 309 -3.56 0.42 16.78
C GLN A 309 -4.89 -0.02 17.41
N GLU A 310 -4.83 -0.49 18.65
CA GLU A 310 -6.01 -0.89 19.44
C GLU A 310 -6.03 -0.16 20.77
N MET A 311 -7.24 0.06 21.31
CA MET A 311 -7.44 0.59 22.64
C MET A 311 -8.29 -0.39 23.44
N ASN A 312 -7.70 -0.98 24.49
CA ASN A 312 -8.36 -2.01 25.30
C ASN A 312 -8.75 -1.43 26.66
N GLY A 313 -10.04 -1.55 26.99
CA GLY A 313 -10.58 -1.26 28.31
C GLY A 313 -10.70 -2.55 29.11
N SER A 314 -10.21 -2.56 30.36
CA SER A 314 -10.33 -3.72 31.24
C SER A 314 -10.97 -3.36 32.58
N ARG A 315 -11.73 -4.32 33.12
CA ARG A 315 -12.19 -4.29 34.51
C ARG A 315 -11.10 -4.92 35.39
N LYS A 316 -10.79 -4.29 36.52
CA LYS A 316 -9.82 -4.83 37.48
C LYS A 316 -10.46 -5.96 38.28
N LYS A 317 -9.63 -6.85 38.82
CA LYS A 317 -10.05 -7.84 39.82
C LYS A 317 -10.56 -7.13 41.08
N CYS A 318 -11.42 -7.82 41.81
CA CYS A 318 -11.93 -7.36 43.08
C CYS A 318 -10.79 -7.23 44.10
N SER A 319 -10.77 -6.13 44.86
CA SER A 319 -9.78 -5.85 45.89
C SER A 319 -10.03 -6.60 47.22
N MET A 320 -11.08 -7.42 47.30
CA MET A 320 -11.45 -8.15 48.51
C MET A 320 -10.54 -9.35 48.77
N LEU A 321 -10.08 -9.51 50.02
CA LEU A 321 -9.28 -10.65 50.46
C LEU A 321 -10.18 -11.78 50.99
N LEU A 322 -9.99 -12.98 50.48
CA LEU A 322 -10.67 -14.21 50.89
C LEU A 322 -9.86 -14.94 51.98
N PRO A 323 -10.52 -15.48 53.03
CA PRO A 323 -9.89 -16.36 54.00
C PRO A 323 -9.38 -17.68 53.39
N PRO A 324 -8.43 -18.38 54.06
CA PRO A 324 -7.99 -19.71 53.64
C PRO A 324 -9.16 -20.68 53.47
N GLY A 325 -9.17 -21.42 52.36
CA GLY A 325 -10.21 -22.42 52.03
C GLY A 325 -11.49 -21.87 51.39
N GLN A 326 -11.61 -20.57 51.12
CA GLN A 326 -12.76 -19.97 50.45
C GLN A 326 -12.46 -19.51 49.02
N GLN A 327 -13.38 -19.78 48.09
CA GLN A 327 -13.25 -19.38 46.68
C GLN A 327 -14.02 -18.09 46.31
N THR A 328 -15.03 -17.68 47.09
CA THR A 328 -15.91 -16.52 46.80
C THR A 328 -16.29 -15.74 48.08
N HIS A 329 -16.72 -14.48 47.95
CA HIS A 329 -17.29 -13.67 49.05
C HIS A 329 -18.71 -13.18 48.70
N GLN A 330 -19.45 -12.70 49.71
CA GLN A 330 -20.77 -12.07 49.51
C GLN A 330 -20.64 -10.55 49.27
N GLY A 331 -21.56 -9.98 48.49
CA GLY A 331 -21.57 -8.56 48.11
C GLY A 331 -21.06 -8.29 46.69
N ALA A 332 -21.23 -7.06 46.20
CA ALA A 332 -20.73 -6.64 44.89
C ALA A 332 -19.20 -6.55 44.90
N HIS A 333 -18.57 -7.01 43.81
CA HIS A 333 -17.13 -6.92 43.64
C HIS A 333 -16.73 -5.47 43.36
N THR A 334 -15.78 -4.93 44.13
CA THR A 334 -15.25 -3.57 43.90
C THR A 334 -13.75 -3.59 43.72
N CYS A 335 -13.20 -2.65 42.96
CA CYS A 335 -11.76 -2.42 42.80
C CYS A 335 -11.24 -1.25 43.66
N ILE A 336 -12.11 -0.68 44.50
CA ILE A 336 -11.82 0.41 45.42
C ILE A 336 -11.21 -0.17 46.69
N HIS A 337 -10.07 0.35 47.13
CA HIS A 337 -9.49 -0.01 48.42
C HIS A 337 -10.13 0.85 49.52
N VAL A 338 -10.82 0.21 50.47
CA VAL A 338 -11.23 0.84 51.72
C VAL A 338 -10.17 0.48 52.77
N SER A 339 -9.10 1.27 52.84
CA SER A 339 -8.16 1.20 53.96
C SER A 339 -8.22 2.51 54.73
N ASP A 340 -8.47 2.41 56.04
CA ASP A 340 -8.44 3.54 56.96
C ASP A 340 -7.10 4.27 56.88
N GLY A 341 -7.12 5.54 56.46
CA GLY A 341 -6.17 6.53 56.99
C GLY A 341 -5.25 7.29 56.04
N ASP A 342 -5.10 6.96 54.76
CA ASP A 342 -4.16 7.69 53.89
C ASP A 342 -4.75 8.08 52.53
N GLN A 343 -4.35 9.26 52.03
CA GLN A 343 -4.89 9.91 50.83
C GLN A 343 -4.80 9.03 49.58
N VAL A 344 -5.90 8.34 49.27
CA VAL A 344 -6.07 7.49 48.09
C VAL A 344 -6.21 8.35 46.85
N GLY A 345 -5.34 8.15 45.85
CA GLY A 345 -5.58 8.65 44.51
C GLY A 345 -6.92 8.11 44.00
N GLU A 346 -7.88 8.99 43.73
CA GLU A 346 -9.24 8.64 43.32
C GLU A 346 -9.20 7.61 42.18
N ILE A 347 -9.69 6.38 42.40
CA ILE A 347 -9.78 5.38 41.33
C ILE A 347 -10.90 5.83 40.40
N ILE A 348 -10.53 6.46 39.29
CA ILE A 348 -11.46 6.96 38.28
C ILE A 348 -11.91 5.80 37.39
N HIS A 349 -13.21 5.51 37.42
CA HIS A 349 -13.85 4.68 36.41
C HIS A 349 -14.13 5.51 35.15
N TYR A 350 -13.69 5.03 33.99
CA TYR A 350 -13.85 5.70 32.70
C TYR A 350 -15.20 5.41 32.05
N CYS A 351 -15.62 6.32 31.17
CA CYS A 351 -16.85 6.19 30.39
C CYS A 351 -16.81 4.98 29.44
N GLU A 352 -17.94 4.27 29.33
CA GLU A 352 -18.06 3.03 28.55
C GLU A 352 -18.38 3.31 27.06
N VAL A 353 -18.66 4.57 26.71
CA VAL A 353 -19.03 4.98 25.35
C VAL A 353 -17.80 4.93 24.43
N ARG A 354 -18.01 4.41 23.20
CA ARG A 354 -16.97 4.18 22.19
C ARG A 354 -17.20 5.04 20.94
N CYS A 355 -16.12 5.46 20.30
CA CYS A 355 -16.19 6.24 19.07
C CYS A 355 -16.86 5.42 17.96
N PRO A 356 -17.91 5.92 17.27
CA PRO A 356 -18.58 5.17 16.22
C PRO A 356 -17.65 4.73 15.08
N CYS A 357 -16.62 5.51 14.76
CA CYS A 357 -15.70 5.23 13.65
C CYS A 357 -14.60 4.21 14.01
N CYS A 358 -13.94 4.37 15.17
CA CYS A 358 -12.77 3.58 15.57
C CYS A 358 -12.98 2.67 16.79
N SER A 359 -14.14 2.75 17.44
CA SER A 359 -14.51 2.05 18.68
C SER A 359 -13.64 2.34 19.91
N TYR A 360 -12.78 3.36 19.88
CA TYR A 360 -11.95 3.71 21.03
C TYR A 360 -12.80 4.27 22.19
N PHE A 361 -12.46 3.89 23.42
CA PHE A 361 -13.16 4.33 24.62
C PHE A 361 -12.99 5.82 24.88
N CYS A 362 -14.04 6.43 25.42
CA CYS A 362 -13.97 7.78 25.92
C CYS A 362 -13.04 7.86 27.15
N LYS A 363 -12.14 8.84 27.16
CA LYS A 363 -11.17 9.08 28.23
C LYS A 363 -11.71 9.89 29.42
N LYS A 364 -12.98 10.29 29.40
CA LYS A 364 -13.63 11.03 30.50
C LYS A 364 -14.17 10.09 31.58
N LYS A 365 -14.36 10.60 32.80
CA LYS A 365 -14.96 9.88 33.94
C LYS A 365 -16.36 9.37 33.57
N HIS A 366 -16.72 8.20 34.07
CA HIS A 366 -18.08 7.66 33.93
C HIS A 366 -19.12 8.70 34.39
N GLY A 367 -20.19 8.86 33.61
CA GLY A 367 -21.25 9.84 33.90
C GLY A 367 -20.90 11.30 33.59
N HIS A 368 -19.86 11.58 32.80
CA HIS A 368 -19.57 12.95 32.34
C HIS A 368 -20.69 13.53 31.46
N PHE A 369 -20.79 14.86 31.44
CA PHE A 369 -21.66 15.62 30.54
C PHE A 369 -20.87 16.21 29.37
N GLY A 370 -21.53 16.46 28.24
CA GLY A 370 -20.91 17.01 27.02
C GLY A 370 -20.25 15.95 26.13
N SER A 371 -19.54 16.41 25.10
CA SER A 371 -18.97 15.55 24.05
C SER A 371 -17.97 14.52 24.59
N HIS A 372 -17.94 13.34 23.98
CA HIS A 372 -16.95 12.31 24.25
C HIS A 372 -15.59 12.67 23.63
N THR A 373 -14.51 12.21 24.24
CA THR A 373 -13.14 12.49 23.78
C THR A 373 -12.28 11.24 23.86
N THR A 374 -11.38 11.04 22.90
CA THR A 374 -10.41 9.94 22.89
C THR A 374 -9.20 10.30 22.01
N SER A 375 -8.18 9.45 21.94
CA SER A 375 -7.02 9.66 21.03
C SER A 375 -7.32 9.33 19.57
N HIS A 376 -8.46 8.68 19.33
CA HIS A 376 -8.88 8.10 18.06
C HIS A 376 -7.87 7.12 17.45
N GLY A 377 -8.32 6.34 16.48
CA GLY A 377 -7.52 5.28 15.86
C GLY A 377 -8.03 4.92 14.47
N ASN A 378 -7.65 3.72 14.04
CA ASN A 378 -8.07 3.10 12.80
C ASN A 378 -9.61 3.04 12.70
N MET A 379 -10.18 3.51 11.59
CA MET A 379 -11.62 3.59 11.36
C MET A 379 -12.20 2.23 10.97
N ARG A 380 -12.18 1.28 11.91
CA ARG A 380 -12.62 -0.10 11.69
C ARG A 380 -14.12 -0.27 11.39
N ASN A 381 -14.93 0.72 11.74
CA ASN A 381 -16.38 0.73 11.54
C ASN A 381 -16.83 1.68 10.43
N THR A 382 -16.00 1.91 9.42
CA THR A 382 -16.37 2.72 8.26
C THR A 382 -16.15 1.96 6.96
N TYR A 383 -16.87 2.38 5.93
CA TYR A 383 -16.69 1.91 4.56
C TYR A 383 -16.84 3.07 3.58
N PHE A 384 -16.24 2.92 2.41
CA PHE A 384 -16.26 3.96 1.39
C PHE A 384 -17.57 3.94 0.59
N LEU A 385 -18.16 5.13 0.44
CA LEU A 385 -19.25 5.40 -0.50
C LEU A 385 -18.78 6.45 -1.50
N SER A 386 -19.08 6.23 -2.77
CA SER A 386 -18.73 7.12 -3.86
C SER A 386 -19.68 6.91 -5.04
N ASP A 387 -19.79 7.90 -5.91
CA ASP A 387 -20.43 7.75 -7.22
C ASP A 387 -19.45 7.33 -8.32
N ALA A 388 -18.18 7.12 -7.96
CA ALA A 388 -17.17 6.46 -8.78
C ALA A 388 -16.75 5.13 -8.14
N GLU A 389 -16.35 4.16 -8.95
CA GLU A 389 -15.90 2.83 -8.48
C GLU A 389 -14.52 2.88 -7.81
N GLU A 390 -13.66 3.78 -8.29
CA GLU A 390 -12.28 3.92 -7.86
C GLU A 390 -12.11 5.10 -6.89
N ILE A 391 -11.48 4.83 -5.75
CA ILE A 391 -11.21 5.83 -4.72
C ILE A 391 -9.72 5.80 -4.41
N ASP A 392 -9.05 6.92 -4.67
CA ASP A 392 -7.62 7.08 -4.38
C ASP A 392 -7.46 8.04 -3.19
N VAL A 393 -6.84 7.57 -2.12
CA VAL A 393 -6.45 8.36 -0.95
C VAL A 393 -4.94 8.41 -0.92
N GLU A 394 -4.38 9.42 -1.58
CA GLU A 394 -2.94 9.53 -1.86
C GLU A 394 -2.43 8.27 -2.60
N GLU A 395 -1.48 7.53 -2.03
CA GLU A 395 -0.95 6.30 -2.63
C GLU A 395 -1.82 5.05 -2.36
N ARG A 396 -2.83 5.17 -1.49
CA ARG A 396 -3.70 4.05 -1.12
C ARG A 396 -4.92 4.00 -2.03
N LYS A 397 -5.05 2.87 -2.73
CA LYS A 397 -6.11 2.64 -3.70
C LYS A 397 -7.19 1.75 -3.10
N TYR A 398 -8.39 2.28 -3.06
CA TYR A 398 -9.59 1.62 -2.57
C TYR A 398 -10.60 1.45 -3.71
N LYS A 399 -11.47 0.46 -3.54
CA LYS A 399 -12.72 0.33 -4.28
C LYS A 399 -13.87 0.74 -3.38
N THR A 400 -14.89 1.30 -3.99
CA THR A 400 -16.16 1.60 -3.33
C THR A 400 -16.75 0.36 -2.63
N GLY A 401 -17.24 0.54 -1.40
CA GLY A 401 -17.71 -0.54 -0.51
C GLY A 401 -16.64 -1.17 0.38
N GLU A 402 -15.35 -0.92 0.16
CA GLU A 402 -14.29 -1.42 1.02
C GLU A 402 -14.23 -0.70 2.37
N ARG A 403 -13.66 -1.36 3.39
CA ARG A 403 -13.56 -0.80 4.76
C ARG A 403 -12.48 0.27 4.86
N GLY A 404 -12.76 1.32 5.62
CA GLY A 404 -11.81 2.40 5.95
C GLY A 404 -10.80 2.06 7.05
N ILE A 405 -10.62 0.77 7.40
CA ILE A 405 -9.81 0.32 8.55
C ILE A 405 -8.34 0.76 8.50
N ALA A 406 -7.78 0.92 7.31
CA ALA A 406 -6.40 1.37 7.14
C ALA A 406 -6.22 2.88 7.37
N GLU A 407 -7.32 3.64 7.35
CA GLU A 407 -7.32 5.07 7.62
C GLU A 407 -7.62 5.36 9.10
N MET A 408 -7.09 6.47 9.61
CA MET A 408 -7.32 6.91 10.99
C MET A 408 -8.23 8.13 11.03
N CYS A 409 -9.05 8.28 12.09
CA CYS A 409 -10.03 9.38 12.19
C CYS A 409 -9.41 10.77 12.03
N ASN A 410 -8.21 10.98 12.60
CA ASN A 410 -7.50 12.26 12.57
C ASN A 410 -6.73 12.50 11.27
N VAL A 411 -6.27 11.45 10.58
CA VAL A 411 -5.40 11.59 9.40
C VAL A 411 -6.22 11.63 8.11
N TYR A 412 -7.26 10.82 8.01
CA TYR A 412 -8.08 10.73 6.79
C TYR A 412 -8.69 12.09 6.41
N CYS A 413 -9.28 12.78 7.39
CA CYS A 413 -9.94 14.06 7.16
C CYS A 413 -8.94 15.12 6.65
N SER A 414 -7.73 15.15 7.22
CA SER A 414 -6.65 16.04 6.76
C SER A 414 -6.23 15.74 5.32
N LYS A 415 -6.18 14.47 4.90
CA LYS A 415 -5.88 14.08 3.51
C LYS A 415 -6.97 14.51 2.53
N MET A 416 -8.24 14.38 2.92
CA MET A 416 -9.36 14.74 2.03
C MET A 416 -9.54 16.25 1.89
N GLY A 417 -9.20 17.03 2.93
CA GLY A 417 -9.10 18.48 2.85
C GLY A 417 -10.45 19.22 2.75
N ARG A 418 -10.53 20.24 1.88
CA ARG A 418 -11.68 21.17 1.79
C ARG A 418 -12.94 20.46 1.32
N GLU A 419 -14.09 20.82 1.91
CA GLU A 419 -15.42 20.35 1.49
C GLU A 419 -15.58 18.81 1.41
N HIS A 420 -14.73 18.05 2.13
CA HIS A 420 -14.92 16.61 2.20
C HIS A 420 -16.19 16.27 2.98
N VAL A 421 -16.82 15.17 2.61
CA VAL A 421 -18.11 14.75 3.15
C VAL A 421 -18.02 13.39 3.82
N HIS A 422 -18.83 13.22 4.85
CA HIS A 422 -19.19 11.94 5.42
C HIS A 422 -20.63 11.62 5.05
N TYR A 423 -21.01 10.34 5.16
CA TYR A 423 -22.37 9.88 4.95
C TYR A 423 -22.97 9.37 6.26
N VAL A 424 -24.16 9.87 6.59
CA VAL A 424 -24.95 9.45 7.75
C VAL A 424 -26.36 9.07 7.32
N ASN A 425 -27.02 8.18 8.05
CA ASN A 425 -28.41 7.82 7.72
C ASN A 425 -29.32 9.06 7.76
N CYS A 426 -30.13 9.23 6.73
CA CYS A 426 -31.16 10.24 6.70
C CYS A 426 -32.26 9.86 7.70
N ASP A 427 -32.74 10.84 8.47
CA ASP A 427 -33.86 10.64 9.40
C ASP A 427 -35.19 10.41 8.65
N GLN A 428 -35.20 10.64 7.33
CA GLN A 428 -36.37 10.62 6.48
C GLN A 428 -36.18 9.67 5.29
N ARG A 429 -37.29 9.14 4.76
CA ARG A 429 -37.26 8.14 3.67
C ARG A 429 -37.17 8.73 2.25
N SER A 430 -37.07 10.05 2.12
CA SER A 430 -37.08 10.72 0.81
C SER A 430 -36.58 12.15 0.90
N THR A 431 -35.89 12.62 -0.14
CA THR A 431 -35.41 14.00 -0.29
C THR A 431 -36.49 15.05 -0.01
N ALA A 432 -37.73 14.83 -0.46
CA ALA A 432 -38.84 15.76 -0.28
C ALA A 432 -39.29 15.96 1.18
N LYS A 433 -38.87 15.08 2.10
CA LYS A 433 -39.18 15.15 3.53
C LYS A 433 -37.97 15.50 4.39
N CYS A 434 -36.76 15.47 3.81
CA CYS A 434 -35.55 15.82 4.53
C CYS A 434 -35.58 17.31 4.88
N VAL A 435 -35.35 17.63 6.15
CA VAL A 435 -35.38 19.01 6.66
C VAL A 435 -34.08 19.76 6.40
N TYR A 436 -33.02 19.06 6.02
CA TYR A 436 -31.69 19.63 5.82
C TYR A 436 -31.54 20.13 4.38
N SER A 437 -31.33 21.44 4.23
CA SER A 437 -31.31 22.11 2.93
C SER A 437 -29.93 22.17 2.27
N GLY A 438 -28.87 21.78 2.99
CA GLY A 438 -27.49 21.93 2.53
C GLY A 438 -26.95 23.34 2.61
N SER A 439 -27.54 24.20 3.45
CA SER A 439 -27.00 25.52 3.74
C SER A 439 -25.66 25.44 4.49
N THR A 440 -24.89 26.52 4.46
CA THR A 440 -23.67 26.70 5.27
C THR A 440 -23.94 26.59 6.77
N THR A 441 -25.18 26.83 7.19
CA THR A 441 -25.61 26.73 8.58
C THR A 441 -25.95 25.29 8.96
N ASP A 442 -26.65 24.57 8.08
CA ASP A 442 -27.05 23.19 8.34
C ASP A 442 -25.86 22.24 8.26
N GLN A 443 -24.91 22.49 7.35
CA GLN A 443 -23.75 21.63 7.08
C GLN A 443 -24.10 20.14 6.86
N ARG A 444 -25.38 19.86 6.58
CA ARG A 444 -25.96 18.55 6.24
C ARG A 444 -26.96 18.73 5.11
N ARG A 445 -27.07 17.75 4.20
CA ARG A 445 -28.08 17.70 3.14
C ARG A 445 -28.38 16.27 2.70
N HIS A 446 -29.57 16.05 2.16
CA HIS A 446 -29.91 14.76 1.54
C HIS A 446 -28.96 14.43 0.39
N CYS A 447 -28.37 13.24 0.38
CA CYS A 447 -27.53 12.81 -0.74
C CYS A 447 -28.41 12.47 -1.95
N ILE A 448 -28.23 13.21 -3.04
CA ILE A 448 -28.95 12.98 -4.31
C ILE A 448 -28.12 12.19 -5.33
N ARG A 449 -26.87 11.86 -4.99
CA ARG A 449 -25.95 11.13 -5.87
C ARG A 449 -26.28 9.64 -5.82
N ALA A 450 -26.07 8.96 -6.94
CA ALA A 450 -26.14 7.51 -7.00
C ALA A 450 -24.86 6.93 -6.41
N LEU A 451 -24.89 6.58 -5.12
CA LEU A 451 -23.76 5.97 -4.43
C LEU A 451 -23.71 4.47 -4.67
N ASP A 452 -22.50 3.96 -4.83
CA ASP A 452 -22.17 2.54 -4.74
C ASP A 452 -21.43 2.29 -3.40
N PRO A 453 -21.49 1.08 -2.82
CA PRO A 453 -22.66 0.21 -2.86
C PRO A 453 -23.91 1.01 -2.47
N LYS A 454 -25.05 0.66 -3.07
CA LYS A 454 -26.32 1.33 -2.74
C LYS A 454 -26.63 1.18 -1.24
N PRO A 455 -26.75 2.29 -0.48
CA PRO A 455 -27.05 2.22 0.94
C PRO A 455 -28.41 1.57 1.22
N GLU A 456 -28.51 0.80 2.31
CA GLU A 456 -29.77 0.16 2.74
C GLU A 456 -30.85 1.18 3.14
N LYS A 457 -30.42 2.33 3.67
CA LYS A 457 -31.25 3.48 4.01
C LYS A 457 -30.72 4.69 3.24
N GLU A 458 -31.61 5.61 2.89
CA GLU A 458 -31.22 6.92 2.36
C GLU A 458 -30.21 7.58 3.29
N VAL A 459 -29.21 8.25 2.72
CA VAL A 459 -28.13 8.89 3.46
C VAL A 459 -28.10 10.39 3.20
N ASP A 460 -27.61 11.14 4.17
CA ASP A 460 -27.27 12.55 4.05
C ASP A 460 -25.76 12.71 3.91
N GLU A 461 -25.35 13.67 3.08
CA GLU A 461 -24.00 14.22 3.09
C GLU A 461 -23.89 15.20 4.25
N ILE A 462 -22.80 15.09 5.02
CA ILE A 462 -22.54 15.94 6.18
C ILE A 462 -21.08 16.39 6.18
N LEU A 463 -20.84 17.67 6.43
CA LEU A 463 -19.50 18.24 6.52
C LEU A 463 -18.85 17.87 7.86
N HIS A 464 -17.52 17.92 7.88
CA HIS A 464 -16.66 17.46 8.98
C HIS A 464 -17.09 17.91 10.38
N GLU A 465 -17.24 19.23 10.61
CA GLU A 465 -17.57 19.77 11.92
C GLU A 465 -18.95 19.28 12.39
N GLN A 466 -19.92 19.30 11.49
CA GLN A 466 -21.28 18.87 11.77
C GLN A 466 -21.37 17.35 11.97
N PHE A 467 -20.51 16.57 11.31
CA PHE A 467 -20.38 15.13 11.52
C PHE A 467 -20.01 14.80 12.97
N TRP A 468 -18.92 15.37 13.50
CA TRP A 468 -18.49 15.10 14.88
C TRP A 468 -19.46 15.63 15.94
N LYS A 469 -20.07 16.80 15.71
CA LYS A 469 -21.16 17.31 16.55
C LYS A 469 -22.36 16.36 16.59
N THR A 470 -22.75 15.82 15.44
CA THR A 470 -23.87 14.87 15.33
C THR A 470 -23.56 13.55 16.05
N LEU A 471 -22.31 13.09 16.04
CA LEU A 471 -21.90 11.92 16.80
C LEU A 471 -21.74 12.19 18.31
N GLY A 472 -21.65 13.45 18.74
CA GLY A 472 -21.40 13.83 20.13
C GLY A 472 -19.95 13.60 20.56
N TRP A 473 -19.00 13.74 19.64
CA TRP A 473 -17.57 13.55 19.90
C TRP A 473 -16.79 14.85 19.64
N GLU A 474 -15.72 15.05 20.41
CA GLU A 474 -14.70 16.06 20.11
C GLU A 474 -13.99 15.70 18.80
N ASP A 475 -13.55 16.74 18.08
CA ASP A 475 -12.91 16.60 16.79
C ASP A 475 -11.54 15.89 16.92
N PRO A 476 -11.26 14.84 16.13
CA PRO A 476 -9.97 14.16 16.16
C PRO A 476 -8.82 14.99 15.57
N CYS A 477 -9.10 16.00 14.74
CA CYS A 477 -8.11 16.88 14.15
C CYS A 477 -7.83 18.07 15.08
N THR A 478 -6.56 18.27 15.44
CA THR A 478 -6.16 19.32 16.42
C THR A 478 -5.65 20.61 15.75
N SER A 479 -5.35 20.56 14.45
CA SER A 479 -4.86 21.72 13.70
C SER A 479 -5.99 22.68 13.39
N LYS A 480 -5.99 23.86 14.03
CA LYS A 480 -6.98 24.92 13.78
C LYS A 480 -7.06 25.32 12.31
N LEU A 481 -5.91 25.34 11.62
CA LEU A 481 -5.86 25.68 10.19
C LEU A 481 -6.58 24.63 9.33
N GLU A 482 -6.38 23.34 9.62
CA GLU A 482 -7.06 22.26 8.88
C GLU A 482 -8.57 22.28 9.15
N LEU A 483 -8.98 22.46 10.41
CA LEU A 483 -10.38 22.58 10.79
C LEU A 483 -11.09 23.72 10.06
N GLU A 484 -10.44 24.88 9.94
CA GLU A 484 -10.96 26.00 9.16
C GLU A 484 -11.09 25.64 7.68
N LEU A 485 -10.13 24.91 7.10
CA LEU A 485 -10.14 24.51 5.69
C LEU A 485 -11.24 23.49 5.37
N PHE A 486 -11.55 22.55 6.27
CA PHE A 486 -12.59 21.54 6.05
C PHE A 486 -13.96 22.18 5.77
N GLY A 487 -14.27 23.27 6.49
CA GLY A 487 -15.49 24.05 6.33
C GLY A 487 -15.47 25.06 5.18
N LYS A 488 -14.42 25.11 4.36
CA LYS A 488 -14.34 25.98 3.17
C LYS A 488 -14.71 25.23 1.89
N CYS A 489 -15.20 25.98 0.92
CA CYS A 489 -15.52 25.45 -0.39
C CYS A 489 -14.27 24.87 -1.07
N GLY A 490 -14.45 23.69 -1.69
CA GLY A 490 -13.40 22.96 -2.40
C GLY A 490 -13.17 23.46 -3.82
N TYR A 491 -13.96 24.43 -4.30
CA TYR A 491 -13.83 24.97 -5.65
C TYR A 491 -12.46 25.61 -5.83
N LYS A 492 -11.67 25.05 -6.75
CA LYS A 492 -10.34 25.53 -7.11
C LYS A 492 -10.46 26.55 -8.24
N CYS A 493 -9.59 27.56 -8.18
CA CYS A 493 -9.47 28.56 -9.21
C CYS A 493 -8.71 28.02 -10.42
N ASP A 494 -9.35 27.96 -11.58
CA ASP A 494 -8.82 27.33 -12.81
C ASP A 494 -7.89 28.23 -13.64
N ALA A 495 -7.26 29.21 -12.99
CA ALA A 495 -6.35 30.12 -13.67
C ALA A 495 -4.95 29.50 -13.79
N PRO A 496 -4.31 29.58 -14.98
CA PRO A 496 -3.00 28.95 -15.23
C PRO A 496 -1.86 29.45 -14.34
N ILE A 497 -2.03 30.59 -13.67
CA ILE A 497 -1.00 31.16 -12.78
C ILE A 497 -0.89 30.44 -11.43
N HIS A 498 -1.74 29.42 -11.20
CA HIS A 498 -1.83 28.68 -9.94
C HIS A 498 -1.16 27.29 -9.95
N ASP A 499 -0.35 26.99 -10.97
CA ASP A 499 0.29 25.67 -11.13
C ASP A 499 1.16 25.28 -9.93
N ASP A 500 1.90 26.23 -9.33
CA ASP A 500 2.74 25.97 -8.14
C ASP A 500 2.01 26.21 -6.79
N LYS A 501 0.92 26.98 -6.80
CA LYS A 501 0.14 27.29 -5.58
C LYS A 501 -1.35 27.46 -5.92
N PRO A 502 -2.18 26.44 -5.66
CA PRO A 502 -3.61 26.48 -6.00
C PRO A 502 -4.32 27.56 -5.19
N SER A 503 -5.15 28.38 -5.85
CA SER A 503 -6.09 29.28 -5.18
C SER A 503 -7.45 28.59 -5.07
N TYR A 504 -8.08 28.67 -3.90
CA TYR A 504 -9.38 28.07 -3.62
C TYR A 504 -10.38 29.13 -3.23
N CYS A 505 -11.66 28.80 -3.37
CA CYS A 505 -12.74 29.65 -2.89
C CYS A 505 -12.57 29.93 -1.38
N ILE A 506 -12.73 31.20 -1.00
CA ILE A 506 -12.59 31.64 0.40
C ILE A 506 -13.89 31.55 1.20
N LEU A 507 -15.00 31.21 0.52
CA LEU A 507 -16.32 31.10 1.12
C LEU A 507 -16.52 29.77 1.85
N PRO A 508 -17.49 29.71 2.79
CA PRO A 508 -17.83 28.46 3.47
C PRO A 508 -18.29 27.37 2.49
N ALA A 509 -18.06 26.11 2.82
CA ALA A 509 -18.58 24.97 2.07
C ALA A 509 -20.10 25.08 1.91
N TRP A 510 -20.60 24.82 0.70
CA TRP A 510 -22.02 24.93 0.34
C TRP A 510 -22.62 26.34 0.50
N HIS A 511 -21.79 27.37 0.32
CA HIS A 511 -22.27 28.75 0.20
C HIS A 511 -23.23 28.93 -0.98
N THR A 512 -24.16 29.86 -0.82
CA THR A 512 -24.91 30.39 -1.96
C THR A 512 -23.96 31.15 -2.88
N PRO A 513 -24.14 31.08 -4.21
CA PRO A 513 -23.36 31.88 -5.17
C PRO A 513 -23.29 33.37 -4.77
N GLU A 514 -22.09 33.88 -4.55
CA GLU A 514 -21.87 35.31 -4.24
C GLU A 514 -21.76 36.10 -5.56
N PRO A 515 -22.67 37.05 -5.82
CA PRO A 515 -22.62 37.86 -7.02
C PRO A 515 -21.48 38.86 -6.94
N LYS A 516 -20.87 39.16 -8.09
CA LYS A 516 -19.85 40.21 -8.19
C LYS A 516 -20.46 41.57 -7.77
N PRO A 517 -19.83 42.32 -6.85
CA PRO A 517 -20.34 43.62 -6.42
C PRO A 517 -20.42 44.60 -7.60
N SER A 518 -21.51 45.38 -7.65
CA SER A 518 -21.79 46.33 -8.74
C SER A 518 -20.90 47.58 -8.70
N SER A 519 -20.20 47.79 -7.58
CA SER A 519 -19.39 48.98 -7.30
C SER A 519 -17.90 48.63 -7.22
N GLY A 520 -17.16 48.88 -8.31
CA GLY A 520 -15.70 48.88 -8.32
C GLY A 520 -15.01 47.53 -8.09
N PHE A 521 -13.69 47.50 -8.29
CA PHE A 521 -12.84 46.35 -8.00
C PHE A 521 -12.52 46.34 -6.49
N ASP A 522 -12.95 45.30 -5.79
CA ASP A 522 -12.80 45.12 -4.33
C ASP A 522 -11.54 44.32 -3.95
N GLY A 523 -10.69 43.99 -4.93
CA GLY A 523 -9.49 43.18 -4.72
C GLY A 523 -9.71 41.67 -4.81
N PHE A 524 -10.94 41.20 -5.06
CA PHE A 524 -11.26 39.78 -5.18
C PHE A 524 -11.71 39.40 -6.59
N THR A 525 -11.53 38.12 -6.92
CA THR A 525 -12.04 37.52 -8.16
C THR A 525 -13.32 36.73 -7.86
N TYR A 526 -14.35 36.90 -8.70
CA TYR A 526 -15.63 36.22 -8.57
C TYR A 526 -15.89 35.36 -9.80
N VAL A 527 -16.17 34.08 -9.58
CA VAL A 527 -16.25 33.06 -10.63
C VAL A 527 -17.41 32.12 -10.37
N SER A 528 -18.44 32.18 -11.20
CA SER A 528 -19.63 31.31 -11.06
C SER A 528 -20.22 31.29 -9.64
N GLY A 529 -20.13 32.40 -8.92
CA GLY A 529 -20.58 32.54 -7.54
C GLY A 529 -19.53 32.25 -6.46
N HIS A 530 -18.32 31.85 -6.82
CA HIS A 530 -17.20 31.61 -5.89
C HIS A 530 -16.28 32.83 -5.82
N LYS A 531 -15.71 33.09 -4.64
CA LYS A 531 -14.85 34.25 -4.37
C LYS A 531 -13.42 33.81 -4.08
N PHE A 532 -12.43 34.50 -4.65
CA PHE A 532 -11.01 34.17 -4.54
C PHE A 532 -10.18 35.43 -4.21
N GLU A 533 -9.11 35.25 -3.44
CA GLU A 533 -8.10 36.29 -3.15
C GLU A 533 -7.11 36.54 -4.30
N CYS A 534 -7.16 35.75 -5.37
CA CYS A 534 -6.34 35.98 -6.54
C CYS A 534 -6.89 37.15 -7.37
N SER A 535 -6.01 37.86 -8.06
CA SER A 535 -6.32 39.06 -8.86
C SER A 535 -6.11 38.79 -10.35
N HIS A 536 -6.88 37.88 -10.92
CA HIS A 536 -6.91 37.60 -12.36
C HIS A 536 -8.30 37.13 -12.77
N VAL A 537 -8.60 37.08 -14.06
CA VAL A 537 -9.90 36.63 -14.54
C VAL A 537 -9.95 35.10 -14.49
N ALA A 538 -10.44 34.54 -13.39
CA ALA A 538 -10.70 33.11 -13.28
C ALA A 538 -12.07 32.76 -13.89
N SER A 539 -12.10 31.74 -14.74
CA SER A 539 -13.24 31.41 -15.61
C SER A 539 -13.92 30.13 -15.15
N GLY A 540 -15.06 30.22 -14.47
CA GLY A 540 -15.95 29.10 -14.18
C GLY A 540 -16.90 28.88 -15.36
N GLY A 541 -16.36 29.08 -16.56
CA GLY A 541 -17.12 29.20 -17.79
C GLY A 541 -17.37 27.83 -18.38
N LYS A 542 -18.53 27.70 -19.00
CA LYS A 542 -18.84 26.61 -19.94
C LYS A 542 -17.64 26.42 -20.88
N ILE A 543 -17.34 25.20 -21.30
CA ILE A 543 -16.19 24.95 -22.16
C ILE A 543 -16.69 24.78 -23.60
N HIS A 544 -15.95 25.35 -24.55
CA HIS A 544 -16.10 25.00 -25.96
C HIS A 544 -14.97 24.05 -26.36
N HIS A 545 -15.30 22.77 -26.45
CA HIS A 545 -14.40 21.69 -26.85
C HIS A 545 -14.25 21.65 -28.37
N VAL A 546 -13.03 21.76 -28.87
CA VAL A 546 -12.68 21.70 -30.29
C VAL A 546 -11.85 20.45 -30.52
N PHE A 547 -12.51 19.39 -30.99
CA PHE A 547 -11.86 18.13 -31.38
C PHE A 547 -11.27 18.27 -32.76
N VAL A 548 -9.98 17.99 -32.90
CA VAL A 548 -9.26 17.98 -34.18
C VAL A 548 -8.79 16.56 -34.45
N LEU A 549 -9.49 15.86 -35.32
CA LEU A 549 -9.39 14.41 -35.50
C LEU A 549 -8.69 14.07 -36.81
N ASP A 550 -7.58 13.34 -36.73
CA ASP A 550 -6.90 12.79 -37.90
C ASP A 550 -7.75 11.68 -38.54
N CYS A 551 -8.14 11.90 -39.80
CA CYS A 551 -8.86 10.95 -40.64
C CYS A 551 -8.05 10.54 -41.88
N SER A 552 -6.72 10.61 -41.81
CA SER A 552 -5.78 10.19 -42.84
C SER A 552 -5.83 8.67 -43.11
N GLY A 553 -5.16 8.25 -44.18
CA GLY A 553 -5.14 6.85 -44.61
C GLY A 553 -4.60 5.87 -43.56
N SER A 554 -3.66 6.30 -42.72
CA SER A 554 -3.08 5.48 -41.65
C SER A 554 -4.03 5.26 -40.47
N MET A 555 -5.03 6.11 -40.31
CA MET A 555 -6.08 5.96 -39.31
C MET A 555 -7.18 4.96 -39.73
N ARG A 556 -7.15 4.42 -40.96
CA ARG A 556 -8.23 3.56 -41.50
C ARG A 556 -8.47 2.30 -40.65
N GLY A 557 -9.75 1.99 -40.43
CA GLY A 557 -10.16 0.74 -39.79
C GLY A 557 -10.21 0.86 -38.27
N HIS A 558 -9.47 0.01 -37.57
CA HIS A 558 -9.46 -0.02 -36.10
C HIS A 558 -9.05 1.30 -35.44
N PRO A 559 -7.98 2.01 -35.86
CA PRO A 559 -7.59 3.28 -35.23
C PRO A 559 -8.69 4.34 -35.26
N TRP A 560 -9.37 4.49 -36.41
CA TRP A 560 -10.50 5.42 -36.56
C TRP A 560 -11.69 5.02 -35.67
N ASN A 561 -12.02 3.73 -35.59
CA ASN A 561 -13.12 3.26 -34.75
C ASN A 561 -12.84 3.51 -33.26
N ASP A 562 -11.61 3.26 -32.81
CA ASP A 562 -11.18 3.49 -31.43
C ASP A 562 -11.20 4.98 -31.08
N LEU A 563 -10.72 5.84 -31.99
CA LEU A 563 -10.79 7.30 -31.85
C LEU A 563 -12.23 7.77 -31.66
N LEU A 564 -13.16 7.32 -32.51
CA LEU A 564 -14.57 7.69 -32.40
C LEU A 564 -15.21 7.18 -31.11
N ALA A 565 -14.85 5.98 -30.65
CA ALA A 565 -15.34 5.45 -29.38
C ALA A 565 -14.88 6.33 -28.20
N ALA A 566 -13.62 6.76 -28.20
CA ALA A 566 -13.08 7.59 -27.13
C ALA A 566 -13.65 9.01 -27.11
N VAL A 567 -13.87 9.63 -28.27
CA VAL A 567 -14.56 10.93 -28.35
C VAL A 567 -15.99 10.83 -27.78
N ARG A 568 -16.71 9.74 -28.08
CA ARG A 568 -18.05 9.53 -27.51
C ARG A 568 -17.99 9.36 -25.99
N GLU A 569 -17.06 8.57 -25.50
CA GLU A 569 -16.89 8.33 -24.06
C GLU A 569 -16.55 9.62 -23.31
N TYR A 570 -15.66 10.45 -23.85
CA TYR A 570 -15.39 11.78 -23.31
C TYR A 570 -16.64 12.65 -23.23
N ILE A 571 -17.44 12.69 -24.31
CA ILE A 571 -18.69 13.45 -24.35
C ILE A 571 -19.65 12.94 -23.27
N TYR A 572 -19.81 11.62 -23.12
CA TYR A 572 -20.66 11.03 -22.08
C TYR A 572 -20.19 11.39 -20.67
N ASN A 573 -18.90 11.23 -20.38
CA ASN A 573 -18.34 11.53 -19.07
C ASN A 573 -18.47 13.02 -18.75
N ARG A 574 -18.16 13.90 -19.72
CA ARG A 574 -18.28 15.34 -19.52
C ARG A 574 -19.72 15.78 -19.25
N ILE A 575 -20.70 15.13 -19.87
CA ILE A 575 -22.13 15.37 -19.56
C ILE A 575 -22.46 14.90 -18.15
N ALA A 576 -21.99 13.72 -17.74
CA ALA A 576 -22.19 13.18 -16.39
C ALA A 576 -21.56 14.09 -15.32
N ASP A 577 -20.42 14.70 -15.62
CA ASP A 577 -19.67 15.63 -14.76
C ASP A 577 -20.29 17.03 -14.68
N GLY A 578 -21.53 17.22 -15.16
CA GLY A 578 -22.25 18.50 -15.12
C GLY A 578 -21.98 19.45 -16.28
N GLY A 579 -21.20 19.04 -17.29
CA GLY A 579 -20.85 19.84 -18.47
C GLY A 579 -21.96 19.97 -19.53
N SER A 580 -23.23 19.73 -19.20
CA SER A 580 -24.37 19.68 -20.16
C SER A 580 -24.59 20.96 -20.99
N LEU A 581 -24.01 22.09 -20.58
CA LEU A 581 -24.09 23.38 -21.26
C LEU A 581 -22.86 23.70 -22.12
N ASP A 582 -21.88 22.79 -22.16
CA ASP A 582 -20.68 22.93 -22.99
C ASP A 582 -21.01 22.86 -24.48
N LEU A 583 -20.15 23.47 -25.28
CA LEU A 583 -20.19 23.39 -26.73
C LEU A 583 -19.11 22.46 -27.25
N VAL A 584 -19.39 21.82 -28.37
CA VAL A 584 -18.46 20.95 -29.06
C VAL A 584 -18.40 21.32 -30.53
N SER A 585 -17.19 21.48 -31.05
CA SER A 585 -16.86 21.51 -32.46
C SER A 585 -16.00 20.32 -32.81
N ILE A 586 -16.23 19.71 -33.97
CA ILE A 586 -15.48 18.57 -34.47
C ILE A 586 -14.91 18.93 -35.84
N VAL A 587 -13.60 18.93 -35.93
CA VAL A 587 -12.81 19.10 -37.15
C VAL A 587 -12.20 17.75 -37.50
N THR A 588 -12.31 17.33 -38.75
CA THR A 588 -11.58 16.16 -39.27
C THR A 588 -10.58 16.60 -40.31
N PHE A 589 -9.36 16.04 -40.30
CA PHE A 589 -8.31 16.42 -41.23
C PHE A 589 -7.57 15.23 -41.85
N ASP A 590 -7.15 15.41 -43.10
CA ASP A 590 -6.29 14.53 -43.90
C ASP A 590 -5.24 15.42 -44.61
N SER A 591 -5.19 15.41 -45.95
CA SER A 591 -4.51 16.43 -46.76
C SER A 591 -5.21 17.80 -46.70
N SER A 592 -6.45 17.82 -46.23
CA SER A 592 -7.33 18.98 -46.07
C SER A 592 -8.14 18.84 -44.79
N SER A 593 -8.73 19.94 -44.30
CA SER A 593 -9.59 19.91 -43.10
C SER A 593 -11.05 20.21 -43.44
N LYS A 594 -11.96 19.68 -42.62
CA LYS A 594 -13.39 19.95 -42.67
C LYS A 594 -13.92 20.14 -41.26
N ILE A 595 -14.62 21.24 -41.03
CA ILE A 595 -15.42 21.44 -39.82
C ILE A 595 -16.71 20.63 -40.01
N VAL A 596 -16.84 19.53 -39.28
CA VAL A 596 -17.99 18.59 -39.37
C VAL A 596 -19.14 19.09 -38.52
N TYR A 597 -18.84 19.53 -37.30
CA TYR A 597 -19.78 20.15 -36.39
C TYR A 597 -19.13 21.40 -35.80
N GLU A 598 -19.89 22.47 -35.65
CA GLU A 598 -19.42 23.72 -35.07
C GLU A 598 -20.37 24.19 -33.97
N ALA A 599 -19.83 24.46 -32.78
CA ALA A 599 -20.52 25.05 -31.64
C ALA A 599 -21.87 24.37 -31.31
N GLN A 600 -21.91 23.04 -31.36
CA GLN A 600 -23.11 22.26 -31.02
C GLN A 600 -23.13 22.00 -29.51
N ASN A 601 -24.32 21.95 -28.90
CA ASN A 601 -24.42 21.55 -27.51
C ASN A 601 -23.88 20.12 -27.34
N ILE A 602 -23.11 19.87 -26.29
CA ILE A 602 -22.45 18.58 -26.06
C ILE A 602 -23.44 17.39 -26.06
N THR A 603 -24.67 17.59 -25.59
CA THR A 603 -25.69 16.53 -25.51
C THR A 603 -26.19 16.08 -26.89
N THR A 604 -26.16 16.96 -27.90
CA THR A 604 -26.65 16.64 -29.25
C THR A 604 -25.67 15.79 -30.06
N LEU A 605 -24.41 15.67 -29.62
CA LEU A 605 -23.37 14.93 -30.34
C LEU A 605 -23.19 13.46 -29.89
N THR A 606 -23.93 13.01 -28.87
CA THR A 606 -23.88 11.63 -28.35
C THR A 606 -24.13 10.55 -29.40
N LYS A 607 -24.88 10.86 -30.46
CA LYS A 607 -25.22 9.96 -31.59
C LYS A 607 -24.78 10.48 -32.96
N ALA A 608 -23.97 11.54 -33.00
CA ALA A 608 -23.58 12.17 -34.26
C ALA A 608 -22.62 11.28 -35.08
N GLY A 609 -22.87 11.17 -36.38
CA GLY A 609 -21.98 10.49 -37.31
C GLY A 609 -20.82 11.40 -37.70
N ILE A 610 -19.58 10.90 -37.62
CA ILE A 610 -18.37 11.64 -38.02
C ILE A 610 -17.76 10.91 -39.23
N PRO A 611 -17.69 11.56 -40.41
CA PRO A 611 -17.29 10.88 -41.65
C PRO A 611 -15.77 10.69 -41.75
N TYR A 612 -15.36 9.50 -42.17
CA TYR A 612 -13.98 9.18 -42.57
C TYR A 612 -13.76 9.54 -44.05
N ARG A 613 -12.57 10.05 -44.40
CA ARG A 613 -12.22 10.42 -45.78
C ARG A 613 -10.99 9.68 -46.32
N GLY A 614 -9.93 9.58 -45.51
CA GLY A 614 -8.64 9.07 -45.97
C GLY A 614 -7.89 10.08 -46.84
N GLY A 615 -6.56 10.01 -46.82
CA GLY A 615 -5.68 10.95 -47.51
C GLY A 615 -4.30 11.00 -46.85
N GLY A 616 -3.51 12.02 -47.16
CA GLY A 616 -2.28 12.32 -46.43
C GLY A 616 -2.56 12.91 -45.04
N THR A 617 -1.52 13.30 -44.31
CA THR A 617 -1.64 13.84 -42.95
C THR A 617 -1.03 15.23 -42.91
N THR A 618 -1.86 16.26 -42.81
CA THR A 618 -1.43 17.68 -42.83
C THR A 618 -1.88 18.40 -41.57
N PHE A 619 -0.98 18.56 -40.59
CA PHE A 619 -1.29 19.15 -39.29
C PHE A 619 -1.70 20.61 -39.40
N ALA A 620 -1.08 21.39 -40.29
CA ALA A 620 -1.46 22.77 -40.51
C ALA A 620 -2.90 22.89 -41.00
N ALA A 621 -3.42 21.92 -41.76
CA ALA A 621 -4.82 21.95 -42.20
C ALA A 621 -5.77 21.80 -41.01
N GLY A 622 -5.51 20.81 -40.14
CA GLY A 622 -6.30 20.59 -38.91
C GLY A 622 -6.25 21.76 -37.94
N LEU A 623 -5.04 22.26 -37.62
CA LEU A 623 -4.86 23.38 -36.69
C LEU A 623 -5.39 24.70 -37.25
N ARG A 624 -5.32 24.92 -38.57
CA ARG A 624 -5.93 26.12 -39.18
C ARG A 624 -7.45 26.12 -38.99
N ALA A 625 -8.12 25.01 -39.28
CA ALA A 625 -9.56 24.89 -39.04
C ALA A 625 -9.92 24.97 -37.55
N ALA A 626 -9.08 24.46 -36.66
CA ALA A 626 -9.24 24.68 -35.22
C ALA A 626 -9.16 26.16 -34.86
N SER A 627 -8.17 26.89 -35.39
CA SER A 627 -8.05 28.34 -35.20
C SER A 627 -9.24 29.11 -35.76
N GLU A 628 -9.81 28.68 -36.89
CA GLU A 628 -11.04 29.25 -37.44
C GLU A 628 -12.20 29.11 -36.46
N VAL A 629 -12.42 27.91 -35.90
CA VAL A 629 -13.45 27.68 -34.87
C VAL A 629 -13.18 28.54 -33.64
N LEU A 630 -11.94 28.54 -33.14
CA LEU A 630 -11.54 29.32 -31.97
C LEU A 630 -11.80 30.82 -32.17
N SER A 631 -11.53 31.36 -33.35
CA SER A 631 -11.73 32.78 -33.65
C SER A 631 -13.18 33.26 -33.50
N ARG A 632 -14.15 32.32 -33.49
CA ARG A 632 -15.59 32.58 -33.39
C ARG A 632 -16.18 32.18 -32.03
N VAL A 633 -15.36 31.74 -31.08
CA VAL A 633 -15.79 31.41 -29.72
C VAL A 633 -16.25 32.68 -29.01
N ASN A 634 -17.39 32.61 -28.33
CA ASN A 634 -17.79 33.66 -27.40
C ASN A 634 -16.99 33.50 -26.10
N PHE A 635 -15.82 34.14 -26.05
CA PHE A 635 -14.88 34.05 -24.92
C PHE A 635 -15.39 34.67 -23.61
N ASP A 636 -16.50 35.43 -23.64
CA ASP A 636 -17.16 35.93 -22.44
C ASP A 636 -17.99 34.83 -21.74
N VAL A 637 -18.36 33.79 -22.49
CA VAL A 637 -19.22 32.69 -22.01
C VAL A 637 -18.47 31.35 -21.98
N TYR A 638 -17.58 31.13 -22.95
CA TYR A 638 -16.93 29.84 -23.17
C TYR A 638 -15.41 29.92 -23.10
N LYS A 639 -14.82 29.02 -22.28
CA LYS A 639 -13.37 28.77 -22.27
C LYS A 639 -13.03 27.83 -23.45
N PRO A 640 -12.02 28.13 -24.28
CA PRO A 640 -11.66 27.26 -25.39
C PRO A 640 -10.82 26.06 -24.92
N ALA A 641 -11.19 24.85 -25.35
CA ALA A 641 -10.38 23.64 -25.18
C ALA A 641 -10.12 22.99 -26.54
N VAL A 642 -8.87 22.69 -26.88
CA VAL A 642 -8.47 22.03 -28.13
C VAL A 642 -7.91 20.66 -27.80
N VAL A 643 -8.45 19.63 -28.45
CA VAL A 643 -7.96 18.25 -28.31
C VAL A 643 -7.59 17.73 -29.69
N PHE A 644 -6.28 17.61 -29.93
CA PHE A 644 -5.70 17.26 -31.22
C PHE A 644 -5.28 15.78 -31.26
N PHE A 645 -5.81 15.01 -32.20
CA PHE A 645 -5.57 13.58 -32.33
C PHE A 645 -4.85 13.25 -33.62
N SER A 646 -3.80 12.44 -33.55
CA SER A 646 -3.11 11.91 -34.72
C SER A 646 -2.23 10.71 -34.36
N ASP A 647 -1.83 9.92 -35.35
CA ASP A 647 -0.81 8.88 -35.23
C ASP A 647 0.63 9.38 -35.48
N GLY A 648 0.82 10.69 -35.73
CA GLY A 648 2.12 11.35 -35.63
C GLY A 648 2.95 11.45 -36.91
N GLN A 649 2.38 11.22 -38.10
CA GLN A 649 3.12 11.30 -39.37
C GLN A 649 2.71 12.47 -40.29
N PRO A 650 2.89 13.75 -39.89
CA PRO A 650 2.55 14.86 -40.77
C PRO A 650 3.54 15.00 -41.94
N CYS A 651 3.02 15.40 -43.10
CA CYS A 651 3.83 15.86 -44.23
C CYS A 651 4.34 17.31 -44.07
N ASP A 652 3.87 18.03 -43.03
CA ASP A 652 4.11 19.44 -42.79
C ASP A 652 4.44 19.77 -41.30
N PRO A 653 5.47 19.17 -40.71
CA PRO A 653 5.77 19.33 -39.28
C PRO A 653 6.03 20.79 -38.87
N LEU A 654 6.79 21.55 -39.66
CA LEU A 654 7.11 22.95 -39.33
C LEU A 654 5.90 23.90 -39.44
N PRO A 655 5.09 23.87 -40.52
CA PRO A 655 3.85 24.63 -40.57
C PRO A 655 2.85 24.28 -39.45
N GLY A 656 2.76 23.00 -39.07
CA GLY A 656 1.94 22.56 -37.93
C GLY A 656 2.38 23.20 -36.61
N GLU A 657 3.68 23.16 -36.30
CA GLU A 657 4.25 23.78 -35.11
C GLU A 657 4.05 25.31 -35.07
N GLN A 658 4.16 26.00 -36.21
CA GLN A 658 3.94 27.45 -36.30
C GLN A 658 2.47 27.82 -36.02
N LEU A 659 1.52 27.03 -36.52
CA LEU A 659 0.10 27.22 -36.22
C LEU A 659 -0.25 26.91 -34.77
N ALA A 660 0.39 25.91 -34.17
CA ALA A 660 0.29 25.63 -32.74
C ALA A 660 0.74 26.81 -31.88
N LEU A 661 1.90 27.41 -32.21
CA LEU A 661 2.37 28.64 -31.58
C LEU A 661 1.40 29.81 -31.76
N HIS A 662 0.84 29.95 -32.95
CA HIS A 662 -0.14 31.00 -33.24
C HIS A 662 -1.42 30.83 -32.40
N ILE A 663 -1.97 29.61 -32.31
CA ILE A 663 -3.13 29.30 -31.47
C ILE A 663 -2.86 29.66 -30.02
N LYS A 664 -1.69 29.29 -29.48
CA LYS A 664 -1.28 29.69 -28.13
C LYS A 664 -1.26 31.21 -27.99
N ALA A 665 -0.52 31.91 -28.87
CA ALA A 665 -0.37 33.35 -28.79
C ALA A 665 -1.71 34.10 -28.86
N CYS A 666 -2.65 33.62 -29.67
CA CYS A 666 -3.96 34.26 -29.86
C CYS A 666 -4.94 33.96 -28.73
N TYR A 667 -4.96 32.73 -28.20
CA TYR A 667 -6.05 32.25 -27.35
C TYR A 667 -5.65 31.91 -25.92
N GLN A 668 -4.37 31.87 -25.57
CA GLN A 668 -3.91 31.63 -24.19
C GLN A 668 -4.48 32.67 -23.21
N LYS A 669 -4.64 33.92 -23.65
CA LYS A 669 -5.25 35.01 -22.85
C LYS A 669 -6.73 34.75 -22.48
N TYR A 670 -7.41 33.83 -23.18
CA TYR A 670 -8.77 33.41 -22.88
C TYR A 670 -8.83 32.08 -22.11
N GLY A 671 -7.69 31.62 -21.57
CA GLY A 671 -7.61 30.37 -20.82
C GLY A 671 -7.64 29.13 -21.70
N LEU A 672 -7.04 29.16 -22.89
CA LEU A 672 -6.93 27.99 -23.77
C LEU A 672 -6.40 26.74 -23.03
N LEU A 673 -7.19 25.67 -23.04
CA LEU A 673 -6.74 24.32 -22.71
C LEU A 673 -6.33 23.62 -24.00
N ALA A 674 -5.14 23.03 -24.04
CA ALA A 674 -4.65 22.36 -25.24
C ALA A 674 -4.12 20.97 -24.89
N PHE A 675 -4.47 19.98 -25.71
CA PHE A 675 -4.06 18.60 -25.56
C PHE A 675 -3.71 18.02 -26.93
N ALA A 676 -2.64 17.23 -27.00
CA ALA A 676 -2.39 16.37 -28.15
C ALA A 676 -2.31 14.91 -27.72
N VAL A 677 -2.98 14.04 -28.47
CA VAL A 677 -3.07 12.61 -28.16
C VAL A 677 -2.55 11.81 -29.34
N GLY A 678 -1.49 11.05 -29.09
CA GLY A 678 -0.78 10.22 -30.07
C GLY A 678 -1.26 8.78 -30.08
N PHE A 679 -1.52 8.24 -31.28
CA PHE A 679 -1.91 6.83 -31.48
C PHE A 679 -0.77 6.03 -32.15
N GLY A 680 -0.40 4.88 -31.56
CA GLY A 680 0.55 3.94 -32.19
C GLY A 680 2.04 4.17 -31.83
N ARG A 681 2.95 3.56 -32.61
CA ARG A 681 4.38 3.39 -32.26
C ARG A 681 5.37 4.28 -33.03
N ILE A 682 4.93 5.14 -33.95
CA ILE A 682 5.85 5.77 -34.93
C ILE A 682 5.76 7.30 -34.93
N ASN A 683 6.89 7.94 -34.59
CA ASN A 683 7.23 9.37 -34.72
C ASN A 683 6.39 10.40 -33.92
N LEU A 684 6.10 10.06 -32.66
CA LEU A 684 5.37 10.87 -31.69
C LEU A 684 6.05 12.19 -31.28
N SER A 685 7.35 12.36 -31.59
CA SER A 685 8.12 13.56 -31.22
C SER A 685 7.57 14.86 -31.82
N ILE A 686 6.97 14.80 -33.01
CA ILE A 686 6.38 15.98 -33.67
C ILE A 686 5.07 16.37 -32.98
N LEU A 687 4.26 15.38 -32.61
CA LEU A 687 2.98 15.60 -31.96
C LEU A 687 3.16 16.15 -30.53
N GLU A 688 4.16 15.64 -29.81
CA GLU A 688 4.58 16.19 -28.52
C GLU A 688 5.05 17.65 -28.66
N ARG A 689 5.86 17.97 -29.67
CA ARG A 689 6.25 19.37 -29.93
C ARG A 689 5.04 20.24 -30.25
N VAL A 690 4.07 19.75 -31.03
CA VAL A 690 2.82 20.49 -31.30
C VAL A 690 2.06 20.79 -30.01
N ALA A 691 1.93 19.83 -29.08
CA ALA A 691 1.35 20.06 -27.77
C ALA A 691 2.09 21.16 -26.98
N GLN A 692 3.41 21.03 -26.89
CA GLN A 692 4.28 22.00 -26.19
C GLN A 692 4.16 23.41 -26.81
N LYS A 693 4.12 23.51 -28.14
CA LYS A 693 3.96 24.77 -28.88
C LYS A 693 2.58 25.40 -28.67
N MET A 694 1.52 24.60 -28.52
CA MET A 694 0.20 25.08 -28.09
C MET A 694 0.14 25.47 -26.60
N GLY A 695 1.16 25.12 -25.81
CA GLY A 695 1.17 25.33 -24.36
C GLY A 695 0.31 24.30 -23.61
N GLY A 696 0.15 23.11 -24.20
CA GLY A 696 -0.70 22.04 -23.72
C GLY A 696 0.04 20.76 -23.35
N ALA A 697 -0.72 19.75 -22.90
CA ALA A 697 -0.18 18.45 -22.51
C ALA A 697 -0.18 17.44 -23.68
N TYR A 698 0.80 16.54 -23.68
CA TYR A 698 0.90 15.43 -24.63
C TYR A 698 0.59 14.11 -23.93
N HIS A 699 -0.22 13.26 -24.58
CA HIS A 699 -0.55 11.92 -24.09
C HIS A 699 -0.31 10.88 -25.18
N GLN A 700 0.44 9.83 -24.85
CA GLN A 700 0.67 8.71 -25.76
C GLN A 700 -0.27 7.56 -25.42
N VAL A 701 -0.86 6.95 -26.45
CA VAL A 701 -1.79 5.84 -26.31
C VAL A 701 -1.43 4.72 -27.29
N LEU A 702 -1.28 3.49 -26.79
CA LEU A 702 -0.92 2.32 -27.59
C LEU A 702 -2.13 1.48 -27.99
N THR A 703 -3.22 1.56 -27.23
CA THR A 703 -4.44 0.76 -27.44
C THR A 703 -5.72 1.59 -27.25
N GLY A 704 -6.83 1.16 -27.87
CA GLY A 704 -8.14 1.81 -27.67
C GLY A 704 -8.62 1.85 -26.21
N ASN A 705 -8.15 0.95 -25.34
CA ASN A 705 -8.53 0.94 -23.92
C ASN A 705 -7.76 1.99 -23.09
N GLU A 706 -6.47 2.17 -23.37
CA GLU A 706 -5.66 3.27 -22.80
C GLU A 706 -6.15 4.65 -23.25
N LEU A 707 -6.75 4.73 -24.45
CA LEU A 707 -7.37 5.94 -24.95
C LEU A 707 -8.51 6.36 -24.03
N LYS A 708 -9.39 5.41 -23.68
CA LYS A 708 -10.50 5.61 -22.76
C LYS A 708 -10.01 6.08 -21.39
N THR A 709 -9.00 5.42 -20.83
CA THR A 709 -8.40 5.83 -19.55
C THR A 709 -7.78 7.23 -19.62
N THR A 710 -7.13 7.59 -20.73
CA THR A 710 -6.55 8.93 -20.91
C THR A 710 -7.65 10.00 -20.97
N PHE A 711 -8.73 9.74 -21.69
CA PHE A 711 -9.89 10.63 -21.74
C PHE A 711 -10.62 10.70 -20.39
N PHE A 712 -10.68 9.59 -19.66
CA PHE A 712 -11.17 9.54 -18.28
C PHE A 712 -10.27 10.37 -17.36
N SER A 713 -8.94 10.30 -17.43
CA SER A 713 -8.05 11.17 -16.64
C SER A 713 -8.23 12.65 -16.99
N ILE A 714 -8.43 12.98 -18.27
CA ILE A 714 -8.70 14.34 -18.72
C ILE A 714 -10.07 14.83 -18.22
N SER A 715 -11.10 13.97 -18.16
CA SER A 715 -12.42 14.33 -17.60
C SER A 715 -12.43 14.32 -16.06
N ALA A 716 -11.81 13.33 -15.41
CA ALA A 716 -11.76 13.15 -13.96
C ALA A 716 -10.88 14.19 -13.26
N SER A 717 -9.90 14.78 -13.97
CA SER A 717 -9.24 16.01 -13.51
C SER A 717 -10.22 17.18 -13.27
N LEU A 718 -11.51 16.99 -13.60
CA LEU A 718 -12.56 17.98 -13.45
C LEU A 718 -13.66 17.65 -12.40
N SER A 719 -13.88 16.41 -11.91
CA SER A 719 -15.05 16.08 -11.03
C SER A 719 -15.07 14.71 -10.30
N SER A 720 -14.50 14.50 -9.10
CA SER A 720 -14.92 13.33 -8.26
C SER A 720 -15.03 13.66 -6.75
N ARG A 721 -16.04 13.09 -6.07
CA ARG A 721 -16.28 13.23 -4.60
C ARG A 721 -16.48 11.85 -3.96
N ALA A 722 -15.50 11.37 -3.19
CA ALA A 722 -15.59 10.16 -2.37
C ALA A 722 -15.70 10.51 -0.87
N GLY A 723 -16.39 9.68 -0.07
CA GLY A 723 -16.55 9.89 1.38
C GLY A 723 -16.74 8.60 2.17
N LEU A 724 -16.61 8.67 3.50
CA LEU A 724 -16.79 7.53 4.40
C LEU A 724 -18.19 7.52 5.04
N ALA A 725 -18.80 6.34 5.08
CA ALA A 725 -20.04 6.06 5.81
C ALA A 725 -19.76 5.22 7.05
N LEU A 726 -20.59 5.38 8.08
CA LEU A 726 -20.57 4.50 9.24
C LEU A 726 -21.15 3.13 8.86
N ALA A 727 -20.38 2.06 9.10
CA ALA A 727 -20.92 0.72 9.12
C ALA A 727 -21.88 0.59 10.31
N ASN A 728 -22.81 -0.38 10.27
CA ASN A 728 -23.57 -0.75 11.46
C ASN A 728 -22.57 -0.93 12.58
N PRO A 729 -22.69 -0.16 13.68
CA PRO A 729 -21.73 -0.24 14.75
C PRO A 729 -21.89 -1.63 15.32
N VAL A 730 -20.98 -2.53 14.97
CA VAL A 730 -20.72 -3.72 15.74
C VAL A 730 -20.24 -3.13 17.05
N HIS A 731 -21.18 -2.82 17.94
CA HIS A 731 -20.86 -2.57 19.32
C HIS A 731 -20.25 -3.91 19.70
N GLU A 732 -18.94 -3.95 19.74
CA GLU A 732 -18.15 -5.10 20.16
C GLU A 732 -18.64 -5.45 21.55
N ARG A 733 -19.69 -6.27 21.58
CA ARG A 733 -20.11 -7.02 22.72
C ARG A 733 -18.93 -7.95 22.90
N ASN A 734 -18.24 -7.82 24.02
CA ASN A 734 -17.27 -8.84 24.36
C ASN A 734 -18.07 -10.12 24.57
N CYS A 735 -17.63 -11.22 23.96
CA CYS A 735 -18.20 -12.52 24.24
C CYS A 735 -18.13 -12.74 25.76
N VAL A 736 -19.27 -12.95 26.41
CA VAL A 736 -19.32 -13.06 27.88
C VAL A 736 -18.58 -14.28 28.44
N ILE A 737 -18.11 -15.18 27.56
CA ILE A 737 -17.34 -16.38 27.91
C ILE A 737 -15.83 -16.09 27.83
N CYS A 738 -15.31 -15.61 26.70
CA CYS A 738 -13.87 -15.41 26.51
C CYS A 738 -13.41 -13.96 26.73
N GLY A 739 -14.33 -13.00 26.85
CA GLY A 739 -14.04 -11.58 27.01
C GLY A 739 -13.46 -10.90 25.77
N GLN A 740 -13.29 -11.64 24.67
CA GLN A 740 -12.79 -11.14 23.39
C GLN A 740 -13.91 -10.54 22.55
N ASP A 741 -13.51 -9.75 21.57
CA ASP A 741 -14.39 -9.04 20.67
C ASP A 741 -15.20 -10.00 19.78
N LEU A 742 -16.53 -9.82 19.73
CA LEU A 742 -17.40 -10.57 18.81
C LEU A 742 -17.20 -10.18 17.33
N ALA A 743 -16.47 -9.11 17.02
CA ALA A 743 -16.14 -8.71 15.65
C ALA A 743 -14.92 -9.44 15.06
N SER A 744 -14.16 -10.21 15.85
CA SER A 744 -12.95 -10.91 15.38
C SER A 744 -13.22 -12.29 14.80
N GLU A 745 -14.39 -12.90 15.06
CA GLU A 745 -14.70 -14.30 14.75
C GLU A 745 -16.20 -14.53 14.44
N GLU A 746 -16.59 -15.74 14.06
CA GLU A 746 -17.97 -16.13 13.72
C GLU A 746 -18.88 -16.17 14.97
N THR A 747 -20.11 -15.63 14.87
CA THR A 747 -21.01 -15.44 16.03
C THR A 747 -22.39 -16.07 15.84
N VAL A 748 -23.01 -16.49 16.95
CA VAL A 748 -24.37 -17.06 16.99
C VAL A 748 -25.26 -16.29 17.97
N ASN A 749 -26.53 -16.12 17.56
CA ASN A 749 -27.60 -15.55 18.38
C ASN A 749 -28.34 -16.63 19.19
N LEU A 750 -28.34 -16.50 20.52
CA LEU A 750 -29.00 -17.46 21.43
C LEU A 750 -30.49 -17.21 21.54
N LYS A 751 -31.32 -18.15 21.09
CA LYS A 751 -32.77 -18.11 21.30
C LYS A 751 -33.17 -18.71 22.66
N PRO A 752 -34.16 -18.13 23.37
CA PRO A 752 -35.04 -17.02 22.97
C PRO A 752 -34.53 -15.61 23.33
N CYS A 753 -33.32 -15.45 23.89
CA CYS A 753 -32.88 -14.19 24.51
C CYS A 753 -32.11 -13.20 23.60
N ASP A 754 -31.74 -13.60 22.38
CA ASP A 754 -31.03 -12.80 21.37
C ASP A 754 -29.68 -12.20 21.85
N HIS A 755 -29.02 -12.86 22.80
CA HIS A 755 -27.64 -12.58 23.19
C HIS A 755 -26.67 -13.31 22.26
N GLU A 756 -25.54 -12.67 21.93
CA GLU A 756 -24.55 -13.18 20.99
C GLU A 756 -23.32 -13.78 21.71
N LEU A 757 -22.80 -14.88 21.16
CA LEU A 757 -21.57 -15.56 21.57
C LEU A 757 -20.77 -15.95 20.33
N HIS A 758 -19.45 -16.12 20.46
CA HIS A 758 -18.68 -16.83 19.43
C HIS A 758 -19.21 -18.25 19.30
N THR A 759 -19.26 -18.77 18.06
CA THR A 759 -19.72 -20.14 17.79
C THR A 759 -18.94 -21.16 18.63
N ALA A 760 -17.61 -21.02 18.70
CA ALA A 760 -16.75 -21.85 19.54
C ALA A 760 -17.07 -21.75 21.05
N CYS A 761 -17.44 -20.57 21.53
CA CYS A 761 -17.83 -20.37 22.93
C CYS A 761 -19.19 -21.01 23.25
N LEU A 762 -20.14 -20.99 22.32
CA LEU A 762 -21.41 -21.71 22.48
C LEU A 762 -21.20 -23.23 22.49
N GLU A 763 -20.37 -23.77 21.60
CA GLU A 763 -20.09 -25.21 21.56
C GLU A 763 -19.48 -25.71 22.87
N VAL A 764 -18.56 -24.94 23.46
CA VAL A 764 -18.02 -25.24 24.79
C VAL A 764 -19.12 -25.21 25.85
N LEU A 765 -19.99 -24.20 25.83
CA LEU A 765 -21.09 -24.06 26.79
C LEU A 765 -22.07 -25.24 26.72
N VAL A 766 -22.46 -25.67 25.52
CA VAL A 766 -23.39 -26.79 25.30
C VAL A 766 -22.76 -28.11 25.70
N ARG A 767 -21.52 -28.37 25.25
CA ARG A 767 -20.78 -29.60 25.58
C ARG A 767 -20.55 -29.78 27.08
N ASN A 768 -20.23 -28.70 27.80
CA ASN A 768 -20.06 -28.76 29.25
C ASN A 768 -21.39 -29.07 29.94
N ALA A 769 -22.49 -28.44 29.51
CA ALA A 769 -23.81 -28.73 30.06
C ALA A 769 -24.23 -30.20 29.82
N GLU A 770 -23.92 -30.77 28.65
CA GLU A 770 -24.17 -32.18 28.34
C GLU A 770 -23.35 -33.14 29.21
N GLN A 771 -22.09 -32.82 29.48
CA GLN A 771 -21.24 -33.62 30.38
C GLN A 771 -21.74 -33.60 31.83
N ASP A 772 -22.32 -32.49 32.26
CA ASP A 772 -22.88 -32.32 33.60
C ASP A 772 -24.35 -32.80 33.72
N GLY A 773 -24.97 -33.26 32.62
CA GLY A 773 -26.37 -33.72 32.58
C GLY A 773 -27.40 -32.58 32.70
N GLU A 774 -26.99 -31.35 32.43
CA GLU A 774 -27.81 -30.15 32.50
C GLU A 774 -28.15 -29.59 31.11
N CYS A 775 -29.11 -28.66 31.04
CA CYS A 775 -29.39 -27.93 29.80
C CYS A 775 -28.59 -26.62 29.75
N ALA A 776 -27.98 -26.33 28.60
CA ALA A 776 -27.23 -25.10 28.38
C ALA A 776 -28.08 -23.84 28.64
N ARG A 777 -27.53 -22.90 29.41
CA ARG A 777 -28.17 -21.63 29.76
C ARG A 777 -27.30 -20.46 29.36
N CYS A 778 -27.92 -19.39 28.88
CA CYS A 778 -27.22 -18.17 28.52
C CYS A 778 -26.45 -17.61 29.74
N PRO A 779 -25.13 -17.36 29.65
CA PRO A 779 -24.36 -16.83 30.79
C PRO A 779 -24.82 -15.44 31.25
N SER A 780 -25.40 -14.64 30.34
CA SER A 780 -25.83 -13.27 30.61
C SER A 780 -27.17 -13.19 31.33
N CYS A 781 -28.17 -13.97 30.91
CA CYS A 781 -29.55 -13.87 31.43
C CYS A 781 -30.10 -15.16 32.03
N ARG A 782 -29.33 -16.25 32.00
CA ARG A 782 -29.66 -17.58 32.52
C ARG A 782 -30.89 -18.24 31.87
N CYS A 783 -31.41 -17.70 30.76
CA CYS A 783 -32.44 -18.35 29.96
C CYS A 783 -31.93 -19.68 29.37
N LYS A 784 -32.80 -20.69 29.33
CA LYS A 784 -32.52 -21.98 28.70
C LYS A 784 -32.34 -21.76 27.19
N ILE A 785 -31.22 -22.22 26.65
CA ILE A 785 -30.93 -22.12 25.22
C ILE A 785 -31.77 -23.18 24.51
N SER A 786 -32.57 -22.77 23.52
CA SER A 786 -33.27 -23.72 22.66
C SER A 786 -32.28 -24.35 21.69
N SER A 787 -32.21 -25.68 21.68
CA SER A 787 -31.49 -26.48 20.69
C SER A 787 -31.96 -26.21 19.27
#